data_AF-A0A8T3W6N9-F1
#
_entry.id   AF-A0A8T3W6N9-F1
#
_cell.length_a   1.000
_cell.length_b   1.000
_cell.length_c   1.000
_cell.angle_alpha   90.00
_cell.angle_beta   90.00
_cell.angle_gamma   90.00
#
_symmetry.space_group_name_H-M   'P 1'
#
loop_
_entity.id
_entity.type
_entity.pdbx_description
1 polymer ?
#
loop_
_entity_poly.entity_id
_entity_poly.type
_entity_poly.pdbx_seq_one_letter_code
_entity_poly.pdbx_strand_id
1 'polypeptide(L)'
;ISDFNTTVDRSNFYEKTQHFAEDSFFNRNPHGSAQIPLNGGWSLFMRSTLSALLSIVKMTTSTVIAGHSYLFCFLNMTPESNDNIPGMDLNQKYSPKKPMIPQPADAVNKEMEKTKKELEKLKGAILEKYPFTMALGILPQQSVKFFIEEEEIPKEAEKYIQLLWIVPEDQFKEIPKLKADIVKQIDAVQQKLKDKIWVQVKTPVDVWELALDSKFEMVSAIAMSFPLYDSGILSMMRVAEIHKSLVLQKFEKYVVSYVLGGSMVRGDTVKTSDVDAFVIINDTDVKKMPRLELIERLRNIIYGFIGEATALAGVKNNILNVQISLLTDFWQRVKDAEPVVFTFIRDGVPIYDRGTFLPWKALLKMGKLKPSPEAIDMFMSMGDNTVKRAKKALLDILIHDIYWSVLTPSQALIMLYGLPPPTTKETYVQMKKIFVDKEKMLEPKYIKILEEITIKYYKGYEHEKIKEVSGAELDRLLKGTEEYINRLKELREQIEKKAQEKTLEQIYNDVFSLLKTITGQKSQSAIILSFEKDFVTSGKFTQQHMRIIRELIATKAESKKGKVSLHKADEARKGAAILVNDLIEFSQRKDLVALEKGRMRIKHGHEAAELLTADGKTFLFEGEKIRKITDKLENSSMKEVTEALANQKTKKSLEINPKVFNILKEEFGEFEIVL
;
A
#
# COMPACT_ATOMS: atom_id res chain seq x y z
N ILE A 1 3.32 40.48 -22.00
CA ILE A 1 2.81 39.45 -22.92
C ILE A 1 2.15 38.41 -22.03
N SER A 2 0.85 38.59 -21.86
CA SER A 2 -0.06 37.75 -21.09
C SER A 2 -0.41 36.48 -21.87
N ASP A 3 -1.01 35.53 -21.15
CA ASP A 3 -1.81 34.40 -21.65
C ASP A 3 -1.05 33.12 -21.98
N PHE A 4 -0.99 32.22 -21.00
CA PHE A 4 -1.34 30.80 -21.16
C PHE A 4 -1.65 30.21 -19.78
N ASN A 5 -2.91 30.32 -19.37
CA ASN A 5 -3.50 29.56 -18.27
C ASN A 5 -4.21 28.34 -18.88
N THR A 6 -3.68 27.14 -18.67
CA THR A 6 -4.43 25.89 -18.89
C THR A 6 -4.59 25.18 -17.55
N THR A 7 -5.81 25.31 -17.03
CA THR A 7 -6.40 24.56 -15.92
C THR A 7 -6.39 23.06 -16.24
N VAL A 8 -5.70 22.27 -15.41
CA VAL A 8 -5.87 20.81 -15.39
C VAL A 8 -7.06 20.50 -14.47
N ASP A 9 -8.16 20.12 -15.09
CA ASP A 9 -9.40 19.71 -14.42
C ASP A 9 -9.22 18.32 -13.77
N ARG A 10 -9.18 18.29 -12.43
CA ARG A 10 -9.02 17.08 -11.61
C ARG A 10 -10.33 16.33 -11.34
N SER A 11 -11.44 16.73 -11.96
CA SER A 11 -12.76 16.10 -11.77
C SER A 11 -12.98 14.81 -12.58
N ASN A 12 -12.17 14.57 -13.63
CA ASN A 12 -12.49 13.58 -14.67
C ASN A 12 -12.04 12.12 -14.39
N PHE A 13 -11.43 11.83 -13.23
CA PHE A 13 -10.92 10.49 -12.93
C PHE A 13 -11.82 9.67 -11.98
N TYR A 14 -12.77 10.32 -11.29
CA TYR A 14 -13.72 9.64 -10.39
C TYR A 14 -15.08 9.33 -11.05
N GLU A 15 -15.49 10.07 -12.08
CA GLU A 15 -16.75 9.80 -12.82
C GLU A 15 -16.65 8.58 -13.77
N LYS A 16 -15.47 8.30 -14.33
CA LYS A 16 -15.31 7.19 -15.30
C LYS A 16 -15.33 5.79 -14.67
N THR A 17 -15.11 5.66 -13.37
CA THR A 17 -15.17 4.38 -12.66
C THR A 17 -16.57 4.05 -12.13
N GLN A 18 -17.45 5.05 -11.93
CA GLN A 18 -18.86 4.81 -11.60
C GLN A 18 -19.69 4.38 -12.82
N HIS A 19 -19.44 4.97 -14.00
CA HIS A 19 -20.24 4.65 -15.19
C HIS A 19 -20.08 3.23 -15.73
N PHE A 20 -18.97 2.53 -15.44
CA PHE A 20 -18.78 1.15 -15.88
C PHE A 20 -19.51 0.10 -15.01
N ALA A 21 -19.99 0.49 -13.81
CA ALA A 21 -20.68 -0.43 -12.90
C ALA A 21 -22.21 -0.35 -13.00
N GLU A 22 -22.77 0.76 -13.48
CA GLU A 22 -24.23 0.99 -13.50
C GLU A 22 -24.93 0.48 -14.78
N ASP A 23 -24.24 0.38 -15.91
CA ASP A 23 -24.83 -0.05 -17.19
C ASP A 23 -25.04 -1.58 -17.33
N SER A 24 -24.57 -2.38 -16.36
CA SER A 24 -24.72 -3.84 -16.39
C SER A 24 -25.98 -4.35 -15.67
N PHE A 25 -26.76 -3.46 -15.05
CA PHE A 25 -27.84 -3.87 -14.15
C PHE A 25 -29.21 -3.22 -14.37
N PHE A 26 -29.49 -2.48 -15.45
CA PHE A 26 -30.88 -2.11 -15.74
C PHE A 26 -31.13 -1.91 -17.24
N ASN A 27 -31.68 -2.95 -17.89
CA ASN A 27 -32.67 -2.70 -18.94
C ASN A 27 -33.63 -3.89 -19.10
N ARG A 28 -34.88 -3.68 -18.70
CA ARG A 28 -36.04 -4.44 -19.19
C ARG A 28 -37.06 -3.42 -19.67
N ASN A 29 -37.57 -3.60 -20.89
CA ASN A 29 -38.96 -3.29 -21.17
C ASN A 29 -39.57 -4.39 -22.05
N PRO A 30 -40.90 -4.61 -21.95
CA PRO A 30 -41.56 -5.88 -22.19
C PRO A 30 -42.15 -5.96 -23.59
N HIS A 31 -42.28 -7.19 -24.11
CA HIS A 31 -43.39 -7.71 -24.93
C HIS A 31 -42.90 -9.00 -25.60
N GLY A 32 -43.72 -10.07 -25.55
CA GLY A 32 -43.51 -11.27 -26.37
C GLY A 32 -43.37 -12.56 -25.58
N SER A 33 -44.44 -13.33 -25.57
CA SER A 33 -44.51 -14.76 -25.25
C SER A 33 -43.57 -15.59 -26.13
N ALA A 34 -42.86 -16.56 -25.54
CA ALA A 34 -42.89 -18.00 -25.92
C ALA A 34 -41.64 -18.77 -25.44
N GLN A 35 -41.93 -19.92 -24.81
CA GLN A 35 -41.20 -21.21 -24.83
C GLN A 35 -39.70 -21.29 -24.50
N ILE A 36 -39.44 -21.92 -23.37
CA ILE A 36 -38.19 -22.60 -23.02
C ILE A 36 -38.03 -23.85 -23.90
N PRO A 37 -36.80 -24.21 -24.32
CA PRO A 37 -36.38 -25.60 -24.20
C PRO A 37 -35.17 -25.74 -23.28
N LEU A 38 -35.33 -26.68 -22.34
CA LEU A 38 -34.33 -27.26 -21.48
C LEU A 38 -33.29 -27.99 -22.34
N ASN A 39 -32.03 -27.52 -22.29
CA ASN A 39 -30.78 -28.31 -22.32
C ASN A 39 -29.64 -27.40 -22.81
N GLY A 40 -28.85 -26.85 -21.89
CA GLY A 40 -27.68 -26.03 -22.25
C GLY A 40 -26.85 -25.46 -21.09
N GLY A 41 -27.36 -25.50 -19.85
CA GLY A 41 -26.66 -24.88 -18.71
C GLY A 41 -25.42 -25.64 -18.22
N TRP A 42 -25.39 -26.97 -18.33
CA TRP A 42 -24.29 -27.78 -17.81
C TRP A 42 -23.06 -27.81 -18.73
N SER A 43 -23.24 -27.65 -20.06
CA SER A 43 -22.11 -27.62 -21.00
C SER A 43 -21.37 -26.27 -20.98
N LEU A 44 -22.07 -25.16 -20.71
CA LEU A 44 -21.44 -23.85 -20.55
C LEU A 44 -20.67 -23.72 -19.23
N PHE A 45 -21.20 -24.27 -18.12
CA PHE A 45 -20.52 -24.22 -16.83
C PHE A 45 -19.23 -25.06 -16.85
N MET A 46 -19.29 -26.30 -17.39
CA MET A 46 -18.11 -27.15 -17.57
C MET A 46 -17.08 -26.58 -18.55
N ARG A 47 -17.51 -25.85 -19.60
CA ARG A 47 -16.57 -25.15 -20.50
C ARG A 47 -15.91 -23.93 -19.84
N SER A 48 -16.61 -23.21 -18.98
CA SER A 48 -16.03 -22.07 -18.24
C SER A 48 -15.04 -22.53 -17.16
N THR A 49 -15.32 -23.64 -16.47
CA THR A 49 -14.43 -24.21 -15.45
C THR A 49 -13.24 -24.95 -16.06
N LEU A 50 -13.41 -25.67 -17.19
CA LEU A 50 -12.26 -26.20 -17.93
C LEU A 50 -11.41 -25.10 -18.57
N SER A 51 -12.00 -23.99 -19.03
CA SER A 51 -11.25 -22.85 -19.58
C SER A 51 -10.47 -22.10 -18.49
N ALA A 52 -11.02 -21.98 -17.28
CA ALA A 52 -10.32 -21.45 -16.11
C ALA A 52 -9.21 -22.39 -15.63
N LEU A 53 -9.45 -23.71 -15.61
CA LEU A 53 -8.42 -24.70 -15.27
C LEU A 53 -7.33 -24.81 -16.34
N LEU A 54 -7.65 -24.72 -17.64
CA LEU A 54 -6.64 -24.64 -18.71
C LEU A 54 -5.86 -23.33 -18.64
N SER A 55 -6.47 -22.22 -18.21
CA SER A 55 -5.78 -20.94 -18.02
C SER A 55 -4.86 -20.96 -16.81
N ILE A 56 -5.25 -21.63 -15.72
CA ILE A 56 -4.40 -21.85 -14.55
C ILE A 56 -3.26 -22.81 -14.89
N VAL A 57 -3.51 -23.91 -15.62
CA VAL A 57 -2.47 -24.84 -16.08
C VAL A 57 -1.52 -24.18 -17.09
N LYS A 58 -2.02 -23.31 -17.99
CA LYS A 58 -1.20 -22.48 -18.90
C LYS A 58 -0.42 -21.38 -18.16
N MET A 59 -0.95 -20.83 -17.07
CA MET A 59 -0.21 -19.89 -16.21
C MET A 59 0.88 -20.63 -15.41
N THR A 60 0.64 -21.84 -14.89
CA THR A 60 1.68 -22.61 -14.20
C THR A 60 2.73 -23.19 -15.15
N THR A 61 2.37 -23.61 -16.37
CA THR A 61 3.37 -24.03 -17.37
C THR A 61 4.11 -22.83 -17.99
N SER A 62 3.47 -21.67 -18.15
CA SER A 62 4.19 -20.43 -18.51
C SER A 62 5.10 -19.96 -17.37
N THR A 63 4.77 -20.20 -16.10
CA THR A 63 5.63 -19.83 -14.97
C THR A 63 6.81 -20.80 -14.80
N VAL A 64 6.66 -22.08 -15.18
CA VAL A 64 7.75 -23.08 -15.17
C VAL A 64 8.64 -22.97 -16.42
N ILE A 65 8.07 -22.65 -17.59
CA ILE A 65 8.83 -22.38 -18.82
C ILE A 65 9.49 -21.00 -18.76
N ALA A 66 8.85 -19.99 -18.15
CA ALA A 66 9.50 -18.75 -17.78
C ALA A 66 10.58 -19.01 -16.73
N GLY A 67 10.33 -19.82 -15.69
CA GLY A 67 11.33 -20.18 -14.68
C GLY A 67 12.58 -20.85 -15.27
N HIS A 68 12.44 -21.72 -16.27
CA HIS A 68 13.58 -22.32 -16.99
C HIS A 68 14.23 -21.37 -18.01
N SER A 69 13.47 -20.49 -18.69
CA SER A 69 14.06 -19.43 -19.52
C SER A 69 14.75 -18.34 -18.69
N TYR A 70 14.26 -18.03 -17.48
CA TYR A 70 14.88 -17.10 -16.55
C TYR A 70 16.14 -17.71 -15.93
N LEU A 71 16.18 -19.02 -15.64
CA LEU A 71 17.39 -19.67 -15.12
C LEU A 71 18.46 -19.87 -16.21
N PHE A 72 18.07 -20.11 -17.48
CA PHE A 72 19.01 -20.22 -18.60
C PHE A 72 19.46 -18.85 -19.14
N CYS A 73 18.62 -17.79 -19.02
CA CYS A 73 19.05 -16.40 -19.23
C CYS A 73 19.94 -15.91 -18.08
N PHE A 74 19.69 -16.28 -16.82
CA PHE A 74 20.56 -15.89 -15.70
C PHE A 74 21.98 -16.49 -15.77
N LEU A 75 22.16 -17.61 -16.47
CA LEU A 75 23.45 -18.27 -16.62
C LEU A 75 24.22 -17.89 -17.89
N ASN A 76 23.62 -17.14 -18.82
CA ASN A 76 24.28 -16.68 -20.06
C ASN A 76 24.05 -15.20 -20.42
N MET A 77 23.38 -14.42 -19.58
CA MET A 77 23.41 -12.96 -19.69
C MET A 77 24.72 -12.44 -19.08
N THR A 78 25.70 -12.23 -19.94
CA THR A 78 26.61 -11.11 -19.70
C THR A 78 25.74 -9.85 -19.52
N PRO A 79 25.94 -9.04 -18.47
CA PRO A 79 25.15 -7.85 -18.30
C PRO A 79 25.49 -6.91 -19.46
N GLU A 80 24.62 -6.81 -20.46
CA GLU A 80 24.59 -5.64 -21.31
C GLU A 80 24.11 -4.48 -20.42
N SER A 81 25.08 -3.78 -19.85
CA SER A 81 24.91 -2.55 -19.13
C SER A 81 24.19 -1.55 -20.03
N ASN A 82 22.91 -1.27 -19.76
CA ASN A 82 22.21 -0.13 -20.37
C ASN A 82 22.64 1.18 -19.68
N ASP A 83 23.96 1.34 -19.55
CA ASP A 83 24.68 2.43 -18.89
C ASP A 83 24.77 3.70 -19.75
N ASN A 84 24.17 3.67 -20.94
CA ASN A 84 24.23 4.76 -21.89
C ASN A 84 23.26 5.88 -21.49
N ILE A 85 23.80 7.08 -21.24
CA ILE A 85 23.04 8.32 -21.14
C ILE A 85 23.03 8.97 -22.53
N PRO A 86 21.88 9.03 -23.24
CA PRO A 86 21.78 9.67 -24.54
C PRO A 86 22.35 11.10 -24.56
N GLY A 87 23.33 11.34 -25.42
CA GLY A 87 23.99 12.65 -25.55
C GLY A 87 25.28 12.79 -24.73
N MET A 88 25.63 11.80 -23.90
CA MET A 88 26.96 11.70 -23.29
C MET A 88 27.76 10.56 -23.95
N ASP A 89 28.94 10.90 -24.48
CA ASP A 89 29.98 9.95 -24.88
C ASP A 89 30.69 9.37 -23.64
N LEU A 90 30.10 8.31 -23.08
CA LEU A 90 30.60 7.61 -21.91
C LEU A 90 31.66 6.58 -22.30
N ASN A 91 32.66 6.38 -21.43
CA ASN A 91 33.68 5.39 -21.69
C ASN A 91 33.09 3.97 -21.56
N GLN A 92 32.93 3.28 -22.69
CA GLN A 92 32.41 1.90 -22.74
C GLN A 92 33.38 0.87 -22.15
N LYS A 93 34.64 1.24 -21.93
CA LYS A 93 35.63 0.41 -21.22
C LYS A 93 35.50 0.58 -19.71
N TYR A 94 34.28 0.48 -19.17
CA TYR A 94 34.11 0.22 -17.74
C TYR A 94 34.69 -1.17 -17.47
N SER A 95 35.96 -1.22 -17.08
CA SER A 95 36.58 -2.45 -16.67
C SER A 95 36.34 -2.57 -15.17
N PRO A 96 35.71 -3.65 -14.67
CA PRO A 96 35.73 -3.98 -13.23
C PRO A 96 37.14 -4.36 -12.75
N LYS A 97 38.19 -3.98 -13.49
CA LYS A 97 39.57 -4.06 -13.04
C LYS A 97 39.70 -3.11 -11.86
N LYS A 98 39.70 -3.75 -10.68
CA LYS A 98 40.01 -3.14 -9.38
C LYS A 98 41.09 -2.06 -9.58
N PRO A 99 40.88 -0.85 -9.06
CA PRO A 99 41.99 0.07 -8.81
C PRO A 99 43.11 -0.73 -8.15
N MET A 100 44.38 -0.50 -8.52
CA MET A 100 45.53 -1.15 -7.89
C MET A 100 45.59 -0.75 -6.41
N ILE A 101 44.79 -1.41 -5.59
CA ILE A 101 45.05 -1.57 -4.18
C ILE A 101 46.26 -2.51 -4.15
N PRO A 102 47.33 -2.18 -3.41
CA PRO A 102 48.39 -3.13 -3.14
C PRO A 102 47.78 -4.35 -2.46
N GLN A 103 47.44 -5.39 -3.23
CA GLN A 103 47.27 -6.71 -2.67
C GLN A 103 48.69 -7.23 -2.38
N PRO A 104 48.90 -7.89 -1.23
CA PRO A 104 50.14 -8.63 -1.04
C PRO A 104 50.22 -9.62 -2.20
N ALA A 105 51.27 -9.50 -3.03
CA ALA A 105 51.53 -10.48 -4.06
C ALA A 105 51.69 -11.83 -3.35
N ASP A 106 50.87 -12.83 -3.70
CA ASP A 106 50.92 -14.20 -3.15
C ASP A 106 52.16 -14.99 -3.61
N ALA A 107 53.24 -14.30 -3.96
CA ALA A 107 54.55 -14.87 -4.14
C ALA A 107 55.60 -13.80 -3.77
N VAL A 108 56.12 -13.85 -2.53
CA VAL A 108 57.56 -13.69 -2.15
C VAL A 108 57.76 -13.46 -0.63
N ASN A 109 58.55 -14.38 -0.05
CA ASN A 109 59.51 -14.29 1.06
C ASN A 109 59.13 -13.93 2.51
N LYS A 110 59.75 -14.71 3.42
CA LYS A 110 60.01 -14.43 4.85
C LYS A 110 60.52 -13.01 5.15
N GLU A 111 61.08 -12.31 4.15
CA GLU A 111 61.56 -10.92 4.28
C GLU A 111 60.41 -9.91 4.39
N MET A 112 59.32 -10.05 3.63
CA MET A 112 58.15 -9.16 3.77
C MET A 112 57.49 -9.33 5.14
N GLU A 113 57.42 -10.56 5.64
CA GLU A 113 56.95 -10.87 7.00
C GLU A 113 57.85 -10.27 8.08
N LYS A 114 59.17 -10.23 7.86
CA LYS A 114 60.12 -9.57 8.77
C LYS A 114 59.90 -8.05 8.77
N THR A 115 59.78 -7.44 7.59
CA THR A 115 59.51 -6.00 7.46
C THR A 115 58.19 -5.62 8.12
N LYS A 116 57.13 -6.41 7.91
CA LYS A 116 55.83 -6.23 8.55
C LYS A 116 55.91 -6.29 10.08
N LYS A 117 56.61 -7.29 10.64
CA LYS A 117 56.78 -7.41 12.11
C LYS A 117 57.51 -6.22 12.73
N GLU A 118 58.53 -5.71 12.06
CA GLU A 118 59.29 -4.56 12.57
C GLU A 118 58.50 -3.25 12.44
N LEU A 119 57.73 -3.07 11.36
CA LEU A 119 56.80 -1.94 11.22
C LEU A 119 55.67 -1.96 12.27
N GLU A 120 55.17 -3.14 12.64
CA GLU A 120 54.19 -3.30 13.73
C GLU A 120 54.78 -2.90 15.10
N LYS A 121 56.06 -3.19 15.35
CA LYS A 121 56.75 -2.73 16.58
C LYS A 121 56.91 -1.21 16.57
N LEU A 122 57.32 -0.63 15.44
CA LEU A 122 57.44 0.82 15.29
C LEU A 122 56.08 1.50 15.52
N LYS A 123 55.01 0.96 14.94
CA LYS A 123 53.63 1.40 15.20
C LYS A 123 53.31 1.38 16.69
N GLY A 124 53.57 0.26 17.37
CA GLY A 124 53.32 0.11 18.80
C GLY A 124 54.05 1.18 19.64
N ALA A 125 55.33 1.41 19.36
CA ALA A 125 56.14 2.41 20.06
C ALA A 125 55.63 3.85 19.82
N ILE A 126 55.20 4.17 18.60
CA ILE A 126 54.63 5.48 18.27
C ILE A 126 53.30 5.68 19.00
N LEU A 127 52.40 4.70 18.98
CA LEU A 127 51.07 4.82 19.60
C LEU A 127 51.13 4.89 21.13
N GLU A 128 52.08 4.18 21.75
CA GLU A 128 52.30 4.24 23.20
C GLU A 128 52.81 5.61 23.63
N LYS A 129 53.76 6.18 22.87
CA LYS A 129 54.35 7.50 23.18
C LYS A 129 53.46 8.67 22.75
N TYR A 130 52.70 8.51 21.67
CA TYR A 130 51.92 9.54 21.00
C TYR A 130 50.49 9.04 20.69
N PRO A 131 49.64 8.92 21.71
CA PRO A 131 48.28 8.38 21.56
C PRO A 131 47.36 9.29 20.72
N PHE A 132 47.73 10.55 20.51
CA PHE A 132 47.01 11.50 19.64
C PHE A 132 47.22 11.24 18.13
N THR A 133 48.06 10.28 17.76
CA THR A 133 48.30 9.90 16.35
C THR A 133 46.97 9.64 15.64
N MET A 134 46.73 10.30 14.50
CA MET A 134 45.53 10.08 13.70
C MET A 134 45.71 8.93 12.72
N ALA A 135 46.85 8.88 12.04
CA ALA A 135 47.13 7.80 11.12
C ALA A 135 48.62 7.51 10.95
N LEU A 136 48.94 6.24 10.68
CA LEU A 136 50.24 5.77 10.22
C LEU A 136 50.02 4.94 8.96
N GLY A 137 50.68 5.29 7.87
CA GLY A 137 50.55 4.58 6.60
C GLY A 137 51.85 4.51 5.83
N ILE A 138 51.93 3.57 4.89
CA ILE A 138 53.06 3.46 3.96
C ILE A 138 52.60 3.98 2.61
N LEU A 139 53.29 4.98 2.07
CA LEU A 139 52.95 5.54 0.77
C LEU A 139 53.28 4.54 -0.36
N PRO A 140 52.49 4.50 -1.45
CA PRO A 140 52.82 3.66 -2.60
C PRO A 140 54.14 4.08 -3.25
N GLN A 141 55.06 3.13 -3.50
CA GLN A 141 56.41 3.45 -4.01
C GLN A 141 56.42 4.29 -5.30
N GLN A 142 55.48 4.01 -6.21
CA GLN A 142 55.32 4.72 -7.48
C GLN A 142 54.97 6.21 -7.33
N SER A 143 54.45 6.62 -6.17
CA SER A 143 54.04 7.99 -5.89
C SER A 143 55.13 8.82 -5.23
N VAL A 144 56.21 8.20 -4.76
CA VAL A 144 57.25 8.87 -3.96
C VAL A 144 57.96 9.98 -4.73
N LYS A 145 58.09 9.83 -6.06
CA LYS A 145 58.63 10.87 -6.94
C LYS A 145 57.91 12.22 -6.79
N PHE A 146 56.59 12.23 -6.57
CA PHE A 146 55.82 13.46 -6.44
C PHE A 146 56.18 14.20 -5.14
N PHE A 147 56.43 13.46 -4.06
CA PHE A 147 56.87 14.03 -2.79
C PHE A 147 58.32 14.51 -2.84
N ILE A 148 59.19 13.85 -3.62
CA ILE A 148 60.58 14.27 -3.80
C ILE A 148 60.67 15.60 -4.56
N GLU A 149 59.86 15.74 -5.61
CA GLU A 149 59.83 16.96 -6.42
C GLU A 149 59.26 18.16 -5.65
N GLU A 150 58.24 17.95 -4.81
CA GLU A 150 57.54 19.03 -4.12
C GLU A 150 58.14 19.39 -2.75
N GLU A 151 58.60 18.40 -1.96
CA GLU A 151 58.97 18.60 -0.53
C GLU A 151 60.48 18.61 -0.28
N GLU A 152 61.29 18.83 -1.32
CA GLU A 152 62.77 18.86 -1.25
C GLU A 152 63.39 17.62 -0.57
N ILE A 153 62.71 16.47 -0.65
CA ILE A 153 63.21 15.22 -0.07
C ILE A 153 64.45 14.75 -0.85
N PRO A 154 65.51 14.24 -0.18
CA PRO A 154 66.68 13.70 -0.88
C PRO A 154 66.30 12.64 -1.91
N LYS A 155 66.83 12.75 -3.14
CA LYS A 155 66.53 11.80 -4.24
C LYS A 155 66.82 10.33 -3.87
N GLU A 156 67.77 10.10 -2.98
CA GLU A 156 68.12 8.78 -2.47
C GLU A 156 66.96 8.10 -1.72
N ALA A 157 66.04 8.89 -1.14
CA ALA A 157 64.87 8.41 -0.43
C ALA A 157 63.77 7.87 -1.36
N GLU A 158 63.92 7.99 -2.68
CA GLU A 158 63.02 7.39 -3.67
C GLU A 158 62.96 5.86 -3.55
N LYS A 159 64.01 5.23 -3.01
CA LYS A 159 64.08 3.78 -2.79
C LYS A 159 63.69 3.36 -1.37
N TYR A 160 63.38 4.33 -0.51
CA TYR A 160 63.10 4.09 0.90
C TYR A 160 61.61 3.80 1.10
N ILE A 161 61.29 3.09 2.18
CA ILE A 161 59.92 2.93 2.67
C ILE A 161 59.47 4.29 3.21
N GLN A 162 58.45 4.87 2.58
CA GLN A 162 57.91 6.17 2.96
C GLN A 162 56.79 6.01 3.98
N LEU A 163 57.11 6.25 5.26
CA LEU A 163 56.18 6.22 6.38
C LEU A 163 55.49 7.58 6.51
N LEU A 164 54.20 7.64 6.21
CA LEU A 164 53.33 8.76 6.50
C LEU A 164 52.81 8.68 7.94
N TRP A 165 52.98 9.76 8.69
CA TRP A 165 52.42 9.94 10.03
C TRP A 165 51.55 11.20 10.07
N ILE A 166 50.24 11.00 10.22
CA ILE A 166 49.29 12.10 10.36
C ILE A 166 49.04 12.36 11.85
N VAL A 167 49.29 13.58 12.28
CA VAL A 167 49.03 14.09 13.64
C VAL A 167 47.99 15.21 13.60
N PRO A 168 47.26 15.48 14.69
CA PRO A 168 46.28 16.55 14.70
C PRO A 168 46.95 17.93 14.57
N GLU A 169 46.19 18.90 14.08
CA GLU A 169 46.68 20.26 13.79
C GLU A 169 47.23 20.99 15.02
N ASP A 170 46.71 20.71 16.21
CA ASP A 170 47.20 21.29 17.47
C ASP A 170 48.65 20.89 17.79
N GLN A 171 49.16 19.80 17.20
CA GLN A 171 50.55 19.34 17.32
C GLN A 171 51.49 19.93 16.27
N PHE A 172 51.03 20.83 15.40
CA PHE A 172 51.83 21.40 14.30
C PHE A 172 53.18 21.95 14.78
N LYS A 173 53.19 22.69 15.91
CA LYS A 173 54.42 23.28 16.48
C LYS A 173 55.42 22.24 17.01
N GLU A 174 54.94 21.07 17.39
CA GLU A 174 55.78 19.99 17.94
C GLU A 174 56.36 19.09 16.84
N ILE A 175 55.93 19.23 15.58
CA ILE A 175 56.38 18.39 14.45
C ILE A 175 57.91 18.26 14.37
N PRO A 176 58.73 19.32 14.51
CA PRO A 176 60.20 19.16 14.45
C PRO A 176 60.74 18.21 15.52
N LYS A 177 60.19 18.28 16.74
CA LYS A 177 60.55 17.41 17.86
C LYS A 177 60.04 15.99 17.63
N LEU A 178 58.81 15.83 17.14
CA LEU A 178 58.24 14.53 16.79
C LEU A 178 59.06 13.84 15.70
N LYS A 179 59.47 14.57 14.65
CA LYS A 179 60.37 14.10 13.59
C LYS A 179 61.72 13.64 14.15
N ALA A 180 62.35 14.43 15.02
CA ALA A 180 63.63 14.04 15.63
C ALA A 180 63.51 12.78 16.50
N ASP A 181 62.41 12.64 17.24
CA ASP A 181 62.19 11.51 18.12
C ASP A 181 61.83 10.22 17.37
N ILE A 182 61.00 10.31 16.33
CA ILE A 182 60.66 9.14 15.51
C ILE A 182 61.86 8.64 14.70
N VAL A 183 62.76 9.53 14.25
CA VAL A 183 64.01 9.12 13.59
C VAL A 183 64.85 8.23 14.52
N LYS A 184 64.98 8.57 15.81
CA LYS A 184 65.67 7.71 16.80
C LYS A 184 65.00 6.34 16.96
N GLN A 185 63.67 6.30 16.94
CA GLN A 185 62.92 5.03 17.00
C GLN A 185 63.09 4.21 15.71
N ILE A 186 63.10 4.88 14.57
CA ILE A 186 63.37 4.27 13.26
C ILE A 186 64.78 3.67 13.28
N ASP A 187 65.82 4.39 13.72
CA ASP A 187 67.20 3.89 13.77
C ASP A 187 67.34 2.59 14.56
N ALA A 188 66.59 2.44 15.67
CA ALA A 188 66.57 1.24 16.49
C ALA A 188 65.95 0.01 15.77
N VAL A 189 65.03 0.24 14.84
CA VAL A 189 64.36 -0.79 14.03
C VAL A 189 65.09 -1.00 12.69
N GLN A 190 65.72 0.06 12.17
CA GLN A 190 66.41 0.13 10.89
C GLN A 190 67.54 -0.88 10.77
N GLN A 191 68.26 -1.16 11.88
CA GLN A 191 69.33 -2.16 11.93
C GLN A 191 68.85 -3.58 11.57
N LYS A 192 67.54 -3.85 11.65
CA LYS A 192 66.93 -5.16 11.37
C LYS A 192 66.28 -5.23 9.99
N LEU A 193 66.19 -4.09 9.30
CA LEU A 193 65.58 -3.93 7.98
C LEU A 193 66.64 -3.70 6.91
N LYS A 194 66.39 -4.24 5.71
CA LYS A 194 67.25 -4.02 4.54
C LYS A 194 67.00 -2.65 3.91
N ASP A 195 65.74 -2.26 3.83
CA ASP A 195 65.32 -1.00 3.24
C ASP A 195 65.27 0.11 4.29
N LYS A 196 65.74 1.30 3.93
CA LYS A 196 65.67 2.48 4.80
C LYS A 196 64.24 3.00 4.91
N ILE A 197 63.89 3.56 6.06
CA ILE A 197 62.60 4.23 6.27
C ILE A 197 62.80 5.74 6.22
N TRP A 198 62.00 6.42 5.41
CA TRP A 198 61.85 7.87 5.44
C TRP A 198 60.49 8.22 6.05
N VAL A 199 60.45 9.22 6.92
CA VAL A 199 59.22 9.61 7.62
C VAL A 199 58.73 10.97 7.16
N GLN A 200 57.44 11.03 6.83
CA GLN A 200 56.73 12.25 6.51
C GLN A 200 55.68 12.48 7.61
N VAL A 201 55.86 13.55 8.38
CA VAL A 201 54.89 13.97 9.40
C VAL A 201 54.07 15.10 8.82
N LYS A 202 52.75 14.93 8.80
CA LYS A 202 51.76 15.87 8.25
C LYS A 202 50.59 16.06 9.20
N THR A 203 49.90 17.17 9.06
CA THR A 203 48.59 17.44 9.63
C THR A 203 47.49 17.24 8.58
N PRO A 204 46.21 17.13 8.96
CA PRO A 204 45.11 17.20 8.01
C PRO A 204 45.15 18.48 7.16
N VAL A 205 45.56 19.62 7.73
CA VAL A 205 45.67 20.90 7.00
C VAL A 205 46.70 20.79 5.89
N ASP A 206 47.88 20.20 6.15
CA ASP A 206 48.90 19.97 5.11
C ASP A 206 48.34 19.14 3.94
N VAL A 207 47.50 18.14 4.24
CA VAL A 207 46.85 17.30 3.21
C VAL A 207 45.83 18.11 2.40
N TRP A 208 45.08 19.01 3.04
CA TRP A 208 44.11 19.87 2.37
C TRP A 208 44.77 20.96 1.55
N GLU A 209 45.89 21.52 1.98
CA GLU A 209 46.66 22.48 1.18
C GLU A 209 47.21 21.83 -0.10
N LEU A 210 47.71 20.58 -0.05
CA LEU A 210 48.09 19.84 -1.27
C LEU A 210 46.93 19.74 -2.27
N ALA A 211 45.72 19.50 -1.78
CA ALA A 211 44.52 19.47 -2.61
C ALA A 211 44.15 20.86 -3.17
N LEU A 212 44.27 21.91 -2.37
CA LEU A 212 44.01 23.29 -2.80
C LEU A 212 45.04 23.79 -3.83
N ASP A 213 46.27 23.31 -3.75
CA ASP A 213 47.36 23.56 -4.70
C ASP A 213 47.31 22.64 -5.94
N SER A 214 46.22 21.88 -6.10
CA SER A 214 45.99 20.95 -7.22
C SER A 214 47.02 19.82 -7.32
N LYS A 215 47.70 19.46 -6.23
CA LYS A 215 48.65 18.32 -6.14
C LYS A 215 47.90 17.01 -5.91
N PHE A 216 46.92 16.71 -6.77
CA PHE A 216 45.98 15.61 -6.57
C PHE A 216 46.65 14.23 -6.54
N GLU A 217 47.79 14.06 -7.21
CA GLU A 217 48.59 12.83 -7.20
C GLU A 217 49.12 12.52 -5.80
N MET A 218 49.55 13.53 -5.04
CA MET A 218 50.02 13.38 -3.66
C MET A 218 48.87 13.07 -2.71
N VAL A 219 47.73 13.74 -2.89
CA VAL A 219 46.51 13.47 -2.10
C VAL A 219 46.00 12.04 -2.35
N SER A 220 46.00 11.61 -3.62
CA SER A 220 45.67 10.24 -4.03
C SER A 220 46.63 9.22 -3.39
N ALA A 221 47.93 9.52 -3.39
CA ALA A 221 48.93 8.67 -2.76
C ALA A 221 48.74 8.52 -1.24
N ILE A 222 48.37 9.61 -0.55
CA ILE A 222 48.04 9.60 0.88
C ILE A 222 46.80 8.75 1.13
N ALA A 223 45.73 8.97 0.36
CA ALA A 223 44.48 8.19 0.47
C ALA A 223 44.70 6.69 0.24
N MET A 224 45.54 6.35 -0.74
CA MET A 224 45.87 4.97 -1.13
C MET A 224 47.03 4.37 -0.32
N SER A 225 47.50 5.06 0.73
CA SER A 225 48.55 4.53 1.61
C SER A 225 48.11 3.23 2.28
N PHE A 226 49.06 2.30 2.46
CA PHE A 226 48.82 1.06 3.21
C PHE A 226 48.72 1.39 4.70
N PRO A 227 47.56 1.17 5.37
CA PRO A 227 47.36 1.65 6.73
C PRO A 227 48.02 0.71 7.75
N LEU A 228 48.92 1.25 8.57
CA LEU A 228 49.43 0.58 9.78
C LEU A 228 48.52 0.88 10.97
N TYR A 229 48.07 2.14 11.08
CA TYR A 229 47.09 2.61 12.05
C TYR A 229 46.22 3.68 11.40
N ASP A 230 44.93 3.70 11.72
CA ASP A 230 44.01 4.73 11.24
C ASP A 230 42.90 4.96 12.26
N SER A 231 42.75 6.21 12.70
CA SER A 231 41.62 6.66 13.53
C SER A 231 40.39 7.00 12.70
N GLY A 232 40.50 7.01 11.36
CA GLY A 232 39.40 7.16 10.41
C GLY A 232 39.76 8.00 9.18
N ILE A 233 40.74 8.91 9.26
CA ILE A 233 41.06 9.85 8.18
C ILE A 233 41.53 9.14 6.90
N LEU A 234 42.40 8.12 7.00
CA LEU A 234 42.91 7.43 5.81
C LEU A 234 41.83 6.58 5.14
N SER A 235 41.01 5.86 5.92
CA SER A 235 39.91 5.05 5.40
C SER A 235 38.84 5.92 4.73
N MET A 236 38.49 7.05 5.33
CA MET A 236 37.59 8.05 4.74
C MET A 236 38.12 8.59 3.40
N MET A 237 39.39 9.03 3.37
CA MET A 237 40.02 9.50 2.13
C MET A 237 40.08 8.40 1.07
N ARG A 238 40.41 7.17 1.46
CA ARG A 238 40.51 6.02 0.55
C ARG A 238 39.19 5.70 -0.13
N VAL A 239 38.09 5.65 0.63
CA VAL A 239 36.76 5.40 0.05
C VAL A 239 36.42 6.47 -0.98
N ALA A 240 36.66 7.75 -0.65
CA ALA A 240 36.38 8.85 -1.57
C ALA A 240 37.29 8.84 -2.81
N GLU A 241 38.58 8.50 -2.67
CA GLU A 241 39.54 8.41 -3.77
C GLU A 241 39.21 7.26 -4.74
N ILE A 242 38.81 6.11 -4.20
CA ILE A 242 38.35 4.97 -5.01
C ILE A 242 37.06 5.34 -5.74
N HIS A 243 36.09 5.93 -5.04
CA HIS A 243 34.84 6.36 -5.65
C HIS A 243 35.08 7.40 -6.75
N LYS A 244 35.90 8.41 -6.49
CA LYS A 244 36.36 9.39 -7.49
C LYS A 244 36.94 8.69 -8.72
N SER A 245 37.81 7.71 -8.51
CA SER A 245 38.43 6.96 -9.62
C SER A 245 37.40 6.21 -10.46
N LEU A 246 36.40 5.55 -9.85
CA LEU A 246 35.32 4.87 -10.56
C LEU A 246 34.44 5.85 -11.36
N VAL A 247 34.09 6.99 -10.75
CA VAL A 247 33.33 8.05 -11.42
C VAL A 247 34.11 8.61 -12.60
N LEU A 248 35.40 8.91 -12.44
CA LEU A 248 36.26 9.42 -13.51
C LEU A 248 36.43 8.40 -14.63
N GLN A 249 36.62 7.11 -14.34
CA GLN A 249 36.74 6.09 -15.40
C GLN A 249 35.55 6.08 -16.37
N LYS A 250 34.34 6.32 -15.86
CA LYS A 250 33.10 6.31 -16.66
C LYS A 250 32.76 7.67 -17.26
N PHE A 251 32.94 8.74 -16.48
CA PHE A 251 32.45 10.09 -16.78
C PHE A 251 33.58 11.12 -16.98
N GLU A 252 34.82 10.69 -17.24
CA GLU A 252 36.01 11.54 -17.29
C GLU A 252 35.73 12.89 -17.98
N LYS A 253 35.21 12.88 -19.21
CA LYS A 253 34.94 14.08 -20.01
C LYS A 253 33.98 15.07 -19.34
N TYR A 254 33.08 14.59 -18.48
CA TYR A 254 32.01 15.39 -17.88
C TYR A 254 32.29 15.79 -16.44
N VAL A 255 33.13 15.07 -15.69
CA VAL A 255 33.45 15.47 -14.31
C VAL A 255 34.24 16.77 -14.32
N VAL A 256 33.64 17.82 -13.75
CA VAL A 256 34.25 19.14 -13.59
C VAL A 256 35.13 19.13 -12.36
N SER A 257 34.56 18.70 -11.24
CA SER A 257 35.25 18.65 -9.96
C SER A 257 34.68 17.52 -9.09
N TYR A 258 35.55 16.92 -8.29
CA TYR A 258 35.21 16.03 -7.18
C TYR A 258 35.79 16.63 -5.91
N VAL A 259 34.93 16.96 -4.96
CA VAL A 259 35.32 17.79 -3.81
C VAL A 259 34.84 17.16 -2.53
N LEU A 260 35.73 17.07 -1.54
CA LEU A 260 35.40 16.65 -0.18
C LEU A 260 34.91 17.84 0.62
N GLY A 261 33.97 17.62 1.53
CA GLY A 261 33.45 18.65 2.42
C GLY A 261 33.11 18.11 3.80
N GLY A 262 32.25 18.84 4.50
CA GLY A 262 31.67 18.34 5.73
C GLY A 262 32.61 18.32 6.94
N SER A 263 32.26 17.48 7.90
CA SER A 263 32.96 17.40 9.20
C SER A 263 34.40 16.90 9.09
N MET A 264 34.70 16.09 8.07
CA MET A 264 36.04 15.58 7.80
C MET A 264 37.02 16.70 7.45
N VAL A 265 36.61 17.61 6.57
CA VAL A 265 37.47 18.71 6.13
C VAL A 265 37.62 19.78 7.20
N ARG A 266 36.56 20.03 7.99
CA ARG A 266 36.59 21.01 9.08
C ARG A 266 37.34 20.54 10.34
N GLY A 267 37.55 19.23 10.49
CA GLY A 267 38.16 18.64 11.69
C GLY A 267 37.17 18.33 12.82
N ASP A 268 35.86 18.38 12.56
CA ASP A 268 34.78 18.13 13.54
C ASP A 268 34.29 16.66 13.51
N THR A 269 35.13 15.73 13.08
CA THR A 269 34.73 14.33 12.84
C THR A 269 34.49 13.57 14.15
N VAL A 270 33.34 12.88 14.24
CA VAL A 270 33.04 11.92 15.31
C VAL A 270 33.05 10.48 14.76
N LYS A 271 33.02 9.47 15.63
CA LYS A 271 33.09 8.05 15.21
C LYS A 271 31.99 7.61 14.23
N THR A 272 30.87 8.33 14.20
CA THR A 272 29.72 8.08 13.32
C THR A 272 29.66 9.02 12.11
N SER A 273 30.65 9.89 11.93
CA SER A 273 30.68 10.83 10.80
C SER A 273 30.79 10.09 9.48
N ASP A 274 30.10 10.61 8.48
CA ASP A 274 30.25 10.30 7.07
C ASP A 274 31.29 11.20 6.40
N VAL A 275 31.63 10.84 5.16
CA VAL A 275 32.47 11.59 4.24
C VAL A 275 31.54 12.26 3.25
N ASP A 276 31.43 13.58 3.34
CA ASP A 276 30.67 14.36 2.37
C ASP A 276 31.53 14.59 1.12
N ALA A 277 31.01 14.18 -0.03
CA ALA A 277 31.62 14.42 -1.33
C ALA A 277 30.62 15.07 -2.28
N PHE A 278 31.10 15.96 -3.12
CA PHE A 278 30.30 16.60 -4.14
C PHE A 278 30.93 16.34 -5.50
N VAL A 279 30.09 15.94 -6.45
CA VAL A 279 30.49 15.68 -7.83
C VAL A 279 29.75 16.65 -8.74
N ILE A 280 30.51 17.48 -9.43
CA ILE A 280 29.98 18.44 -10.39
C ILE A 280 30.17 17.85 -11.79
N ILE A 281 29.05 17.65 -12.50
CA ILE A 281 29.01 17.07 -13.84
C ILE A 281 28.64 18.15 -14.85
N ASN A 282 29.45 18.32 -15.88
CA ASN A 282 29.17 19.23 -16.99
C ASN A 282 28.00 18.69 -17.82
N ASP A 283 26.88 19.43 -17.84
CA ASP A 283 25.67 19.10 -18.60
C ASP A 283 25.49 19.95 -19.86
N THR A 284 26.44 20.82 -20.18
CA THR A 284 26.28 21.86 -21.22
C THR A 284 26.12 21.32 -22.65
N ASP A 285 26.58 20.10 -22.91
CA ASP A 285 26.47 19.42 -24.20
C ASP A 285 25.27 18.45 -24.28
N VAL A 286 24.60 18.16 -23.17
CA VAL A 286 23.43 17.27 -23.14
C VAL A 286 22.17 18.04 -23.53
N LYS A 287 21.75 17.86 -24.78
CA LYS A 287 20.52 18.49 -25.34
C LYS A 287 19.37 17.53 -25.59
N LYS A 288 19.60 16.22 -25.41
CA LYS A 288 18.69 15.15 -25.85
C LYS A 288 17.71 14.67 -24.77
N MET A 289 17.81 15.18 -23.55
CA MET A 289 16.91 14.80 -22.44
C MET A 289 16.69 15.96 -21.44
N PRO A 290 15.60 15.94 -20.67
CA PRO A 290 15.37 16.88 -19.57
C PRO A 290 16.44 16.77 -18.48
N ARG A 291 16.81 17.90 -17.87
CA ARG A 291 17.81 17.95 -16.78
C ARG A 291 17.43 17.10 -15.57
N LEU A 292 16.14 17.03 -15.23
CA LEU A 292 15.64 16.20 -14.14
C LEU A 292 15.88 14.71 -14.40
N GLU A 293 15.68 14.27 -15.65
CA GLU A 293 15.95 12.89 -16.03
C GLU A 293 17.46 12.60 -16.01
N LEU A 294 18.28 13.54 -16.51
CA LEU A 294 19.73 13.42 -16.52
C LEU A 294 20.30 13.24 -15.11
N ILE A 295 19.88 14.09 -14.16
CA ILE A 295 20.40 14.02 -12.79
C ILE A 295 20.00 12.70 -12.09
N GLU A 296 18.79 12.19 -12.32
CA GLU A 296 18.37 10.89 -11.76
C GLU A 296 19.16 9.72 -12.36
N ARG A 297 19.43 9.73 -13.67
CA ARG A 297 20.29 8.72 -14.30
C ARG A 297 21.72 8.77 -13.75
N LEU A 298 22.29 9.96 -13.60
CA LEU A 298 23.62 10.15 -13.01
C LEU A 298 23.66 9.67 -11.56
N ARG A 299 22.64 9.99 -10.75
CA ARG A 299 22.50 9.52 -9.36
C ARG A 299 22.51 8.01 -9.29
N ASN A 300 21.71 7.33 -10.11
CA ASN A 300 21.65 5.87 -10.11
C ASN A 300 23.02 5.23 -10.38
N ILE A 301 23.78 5.74 -11.36
CA ILE A 301 25.09 5.18 -11.71
C ILE A 301 26.13 5.51 -10.64
N ILE A 302 26.26 6.79 -10.27
CA ILE A 302 27.30 7.26 -9.34
C ILE A 302 27.07 6.67 -7.94
N TYR A 303 25.82 6.61 -7.46
CA TYR A 303 25.54 5.96 -6.17
C TYR A 303 25.83 4.45 -6.19
N GLY A 304 25.69 3.80 -7.35
CA GLY A 304 26.11 2.42 -7.54
C GLY A 304 27.59 2.18 -7.21
N PHE A 305 28.46 3.16 -7.49
CA PHE A 305 29.89 3.06 -7.20
C PHE A 305 30.24 3.19 -5.71
N ILE A 306 29.33 3.67 -4.86
CA ILE A 306 29.60 3.80 -3.42
C ILE A 306 29.81 2.42 -2.79
N GLY A 307 28.99 1.43 -3.16
CA GLY A 307 29.12 0.06 -2.65
C GLY A 307 30.43 -0.59 -3.09
N GLU A 308 30.81 -0.41 -4.36
CA GLU A 308 32.08 -0.91 -4.90
C GLU A 308 33.28 -0.24 -4.22
N ALA A 309 33.26 1.08 -4.06
CA ALA A 309 34.32 1.82 -3.39
C ALA A 309 34.49 1.42 -1.91
N THR A 310 33.38 1.22 -1.20
CA THR A 310 33.38 0.79 0.20
C THR A 310 33.99 -0.61 0.35
N ALA A 311 33.59 -1.55 -0.50
CA ALA A 311 34.12 -2.91 -0.51
C ALA A 311 35.62 -2.94 -0.84
N LEU A 312 36.04 -2.17 -1.85
CA LEU A 312 37.43 -2.04 -2.26
C LEU A 312 38.31 -1.38 -1.18
N ALA A 313 37.78 -0.39 -0.46
CA ALA A 313 38.50 0.26 0.63
C ALA A 313 38.65 -0.63 1.88
N GLY A 314 37.90 -1.73 1.98
CA GLY A 314 37.89 -2.63 3.13
C GLY A 314 37.11 -2.08 4.34
N VAL A 315 36.17 -1.15 4.11
CA VAL A 315 35.36 -0.53 5.16
C VAL A 315 34.03 -1.30 5.30
N LYS A 316 33.56 -1.54 6.53
CA LYS A 316 32.37 -2.37 6.79
C LYS A 316 31.05 -1.69 6.45
N ASN A 317 30.98 -0.37 6.60
CA ASN A 317 29.77 0.41 6.41
C ASN A 317 29.97 1.43 5.29
N ASN A 318 28.90 1.76 4.57
CA ASN A 318 28.91 2.89 3.65
C ASN A 318 29.04 4.18 4.47
N ILE A 319 30.21 4.80 4.36
CA ILE A 319 30.53 6.06 5.04
C ILE A 319 30.55 7.25 4.08
N LEU A 320 30.30 7.05 2.78
CA LEU A 320 30.39 8.10 1.77
C LEU A 320 29.00 8.63 1.41
N ASN A 321 28.82 9.93 1.59
CA ASN A 321 27.63 10.69 1.22
C ASN A 321 27.96 11.57 0.02
N VAL A 322 27.36 11.29 -1.13
CA VAL A 322 27.69 11.96 -2.39
C VAL A 322 26.53 12.86 -2.81
N GLN A 323 26.81 14.15 -3.05
CA GLN A 323 25.88 15.08 -3.66
C GLN A 323 26.29 15.35 -5.10
N ILE A 324 25.42 15.00 -6.05
CA ILE A 324 25.67 15.18 -7.48
C ILE A 324 24.93 16.44 -7.93
N SER A 325 25.64 17.34 -8.61
CA SER A 325 25.07 18.56 -9.19
C SER A 325 25.47 18.67 -10.65
N LEU A 326 24.53 19.13 -11.48
CA LEU A 326 24.85 19.55 -12.84
C LEU A 326 25.56 20.90 -12.79
N LEU A 327 26.49 21.17 -13.70
CA LEU A 327 27.27 22.40 -13.72
C LEU A 327 26.37 23.63 -13.85
N THR A 328 25.38 23.59 -14.74
CA THR A 328 24.45 24.73 -14.94
C THR A 328 23.58 24.99 -13.71
N ASP A 329 23.10 23.93 -13.06
CA ASP A 329 22.31 24.02 -11.82
C ASP A 329 23.17 24.54 -10.66
N PHE A 330 24.37 23.99 -10.49
CA PHE A 330 25.31 24.44 -9.46
C PHE A 330 25.62 25.93 -9.61
N TRP A 331 25.88 26.40 -10.83
CA TRP A 331 26.15 27.82 -11.07
C TRP A 331 24.94 28.72 -10.75
N GLN A 332 23.73 28.27 -11.07
CA GLN A 332 22.51 28.99 -10.69
C GLN A 332 22.37 29.10 -9.17
N ARG A 333 22.64 28.01 -8.44
CA ARG A 333 22.62 27.98 -6.96
C ARG A 333 23.72 28.84 -6.33
N VAL A 334 24.89 28.96 -6.98
CA VAL A 334 25.94 29.94 -6.59
C VAL A 334 25.42 31.37 -6.76
N LYS A 335 24.78 31.68 -7.89
CA LYS A 335 24.21 33.01 -8.15
C LYS A 335 23.12 33.36 -7.13
N ASP A 336 22.26 32.41 -6.78
CA ASP A 336 21.16 32.60 -5.84
C ASP A 336 21.60 32.52 -4.36
N ALA A 337 22.91 32.41 -4.13
CA ALA A 337 23.53 32.32 -2.82
C ALA A 337 22.93 31.26 -1.90
N GLU A 338 22.70 30.06 -2.44
CA GLU A 338 22.17 28.97 -1.65
C GLU A 338 23.17 28.55 -0.54
N PRO A 339 22.75 28.50 0.73
CA PRO A 339 23.64 28.25 1.87
C PRO A 339 24.46 26.96 1.73
N VAL A 340 23.86 25.87 1.25
CA VAL A 340 24.55 24.58 1.07
C VAL A 340 25.72 24.74 0.10
N VAL A 341 25.50 25.38 -1.04
CA VAL A 341 26.54 25.60 -2.07
C VAL A 341 27.63 26.55 -1.55
N PHE A 342 27.26 27.59 -0.78
CA PHE A 342 28.23 28.51 -0.20
C PHE A 342 29.12 27.84 0.85
N THR A 343 28.54 27.05 1.76
CA THR A 343 29.33 26.26 2.73
C THR A 343 30.25 25.28 2.03
N PHE A 344 29.75 24.65 0.96
CA PHE A 344 30.52 23.72 0.16
C PHE A 344 31.69 24.40 -0.58
N ILE A 345 31.50 25.57 -1.21
CA ILE A 345 32.61 26.31 -1.86
C ILE A 345 33.62 26.81 -0.81
N ARG A 346 33.14 27.28 0.34
CA ARG A 346 33.99 27.82 1.41
C ARG A 346 34.88 26.74 2.00
N ASP A 347 34.27 25.66 2.45
CA ASP A 347 34.93 24.64 3.27
C ASP A 347 35.48 23.51 2.39
N GLY A 348 34.89 23.26 1.22
CA GLY A 348 35.21 22.12 0.37
C GLY A 348 36.64 22.14 -0.19
N VAL A 349 37.22 20.95 -0.31
CA VAL A 349 38.59 20.71 -0.78
C VAL A 349 38.54 19.77 -1.99
N PRO A 350 38.95 20.23 -3.18
CA PRO A 350 38.88 19.41 -4.40
C PRO A 350 39.94 18.32 -4.34
N ILE A 351 39.57 17.07 -4.62
CA ILE A 351 40.52 15.97 -4.88
C ILE A 351 40.61 15.62 -6.37
N TYR A 352 39.85 16.36 -7.18
CA TYR A 352 39.94 16.49 -8.63
C TYR A 352 39.25 17.80 -9.02
N ASP A 353 39.87 18.61 -9.88
CA ASP A 353 39.26 19.81 -10.45
C ASP A 353 39.85 20.11 -11.83
N ARG A 354 39.00 20.51 -12.76
CA ARG A 354 39.40 20.97 -14.11
C ARG A 354 39.50 22.50 -14.20
N GLY A 355 39.89 23.14 -13.09
CA GLY A 355 40.06 24.59 -13.02
C GLY A 355 38.74 25.36 -12.92
N THR A 356 37.73 24.81 -12.24
CA THR A 356 36.44 25.48 -12.04
C THR A 356 36.17 25.75 -10.56
N PHE A 357 36.32 24.74 -9.70
CA PHE A 357 35.99 24.87 -8.29
C PHE A 357 36.94 25.81 -7.53
N LEU A 358 38.25 25.71 -7.78
CA LEU A 358 39.25 26.56 -7.12
C LEU A 358 39.04 28.06 -7.42
N PRO A 359 38.79 28.48 -8.69
CA PRO A 359 38.35 29.85 -8.98
C PRO A 359 37.13 30.31 -8.20
N TRP A 360 36.08 29.48 -8.06
CA TRP A 360 34.91 29.87 -7.25
C TRP A 360 35.25 30.06 -5.79
N LYS A 361 36.07 29.18 -5.21
CA LYS A 361 36.56 29.32 -3.84
C LYS A 361 37.38 30.59 -3.65
N ALA A 362 38.23 30.94 -4.62
CA ALA A 362 38.98 32.19 -4.62
C ALA A 362 38.05 33.41 -4.70
N LEU A 363 37.06 33.40 -5.60
CA LEU A 363 36.07 34.48 -5.74
C LEU A 363 35.24 34.65 -4.45
N LEU A 364 34.90 33.57 -3.77
CA LEU A 364 34.24 33.63 -2.46
C LEU A 364 35.14 34.28 -1.40
N LYS A 365 36.41 33.86 -1.31
CA LYS A 365 37.40 34.45 -0.38
C LYS A 365 37.64 35.94 -0.66
N MET A 366 37.62 36.36 -1.93
CA MET A 366 37.71 37.77 -2.34
C MET A 366 36.42 38.57 -2.08
N GLY A 367 35.34 37.93 -1.61
CA GLY A 367 34.04 38.55 -1.43
C GLY A 367 33.39 38.98 -2.75
N LYS A 368 33.73 38.35 -3.88
CA LYS A 368 33.11 38.61 -5.19
C LYS A 368 31.83 37.79 -5.39
N LEU A 369 31.72 36.64 -4.73
CA LEU A 369 30.47 35.89 -4.60
C LEU A 369 29.72 36.42 -3.37
N LYS A 370 28.69 37.24 -3.58
CA LYS A 370 27.84 37.80 -2.53
C LYS A 370 26.37 37.45 -2.80
N PRO A 371 25.55 37.22 -1.76
CA PRO A 371 24.11 37.16 -1.92
C PRO A 371 23.57 38.45 -2.53
N SER A 372 22.68 38.32 -3.52
CA SER A 372 21.96 39.48 -4.06
C SER A 372 20.80 39.85 -3.13
N PRO A 373 20.31 41.11 -3.16
CA PRO A 373 19.09 41.49 -2.44
C PRO A 373 17.90 40.57 -2.76
N GLU A 374 17.77 40.12 -4.02
CA GLU A 374 16.71 39.20 -4.45
C GLU A 374 16.84 37.83 -3.78
N ALA A 375 18.06 37.31 -3.62
CA ALA A 375 18.29 36.06 -2.90
C ALA A 375 17.90 36.20 -1.42
N ILE A 376 18.24 37.33 -0.78
CA ILE A 376 17.89 37.61 0.61
C ILE A 376 16.36 37.67 0.77
N ASP A 377 15.66 38.41 -0.08
CA ASP A 377 14.20 38.54 -0.06
C ASP A 377 13.53 37.19 -0.33
N MET A 378 14.07 36.38 -1.25
CA MET A 378 13.60 35.02 -1.50
C MET A 378 13.69 34.18 -0.22
N PHE A 379 14.84 34.14 0.45
CA PHE A 379 15.02 33.38 1.70
C PHE A 379 14.09 33.87 2.82
N MET A 380 13.89 35.17 2.95
CA MET A 380 12.93 35.74 3.92
C MET A 380 11.49 35.29 3.61
N SER A 381 11.08 35.34 2.33
CA SER A 381 9.74 34.92 1.90
C SER A 381 9.47 33.41 2.09
N MET A 382 10.51 32.58 2.07
CA MET A 382 10.40 31.14 2.35
C MET A 382 9.89 30.88 3.78
N GLY A 383 10.28 31.71 4.75
CA GLY A 383 9.77 31.64 6.13
C GLY A 383 8.26 31.83 6.18
N ASP A 384 7.76 32.92 5.58
CA ASP A 384 6.33 33.24 5.52
C ASP A 384 5.53 32.14 4.83
N ASN A 385 6.03 31.63 3.70
CA ASN A 385 5.38 30.54 2.98
C ASN A 385 5.39 29.22 3.76
N THR A 386 6.41 28.99 4.60
CA THR A 386 6.47 27.79 5.46
C THR A 386 5.43 27.85 6.57
N VAL A 387 5.22 29.02 7.19
CA VAL A 387 4.15 29.21 8.19
C VAL A 387 2.77 28.99 7.56
N LYS A 388 2.51 29.55 6.36
CA LYS A 388 1.26 29.32 5.63
C LYS A 388 1.03 27.83 5.34
N ARG A 389 2.08 27.10 4.92
CA ARG A 389 2.01 25.65 4.70
C ARG A 389 1.69 24.88 5.98
N ALA A 390 2.31 25.24 7.11
CA ALA A 390 2.03 24.60 8.40
C ALA A 390 0.57 24.82 8.83
N LYS A 391 0.05 26.04 8.71
CA LYS A 391 -1.36 26.34 9.02
C LYS A 391 -2.32 25.59 8.11
N LYS A 392 -2.00 25.50 6.81
CA LYS A 392 -2.80 24.71 5.86
C LYS A 392 -2.80 23.22 6.24
N ALA A 393 -1.64 22.66 6.60
CA ALA A 393 -1.56 21.25 7.02
C ALA A 393 -2.45 20.94 8.23
N LEU A 394 -2.53 21.85 9.22
CA LEU A 394 -3.44 21.68 10.36
C LEU A 394 -4.91 21.66 9.94
N LEU A 395 -5.28 22.55 9.02
CA LEU A 395 -6.63 22.59 8.46
C LEU A 395 -6.93 21.32 7.64
N ASP A 396 -5.97 20.86 6.83
CA ASP A 396 -6.10 19.67 6.00
C ASP A 396 -6.36 18.42 6.88
N ILE A 397 -5.65 18.27 8.01
CA ILE A 397 -5.91 17.16 8.98
C ILE A 397 -7.34 17.20 9.51
N LEU A 398 -7.85 18.40 9.86
CA LEU A 398 -9.21 18.53 10.36
C LEU A 398 -10.26 18.14 9.30
N ILE A 399 -10.09 18.61 8.06
CA ILE A 399 -11.08 18.47 6.99
C ILE A 399 -11.00 17.10 6.31
N HIS A 400 -9.81 16.51 6.18
CA HIS A 400 -9.61 15.25 5.45
C HIS A 400 -9.54 14.02 6.36
N ASP A 401 -9.13 14.16 7.63
CA ASP A 401 -9.00 13.01 8.52
C ASP A 401 -10.05 13.02 9.64
N ILE A 402 -10.10 14.10 10.43
CA ILE A 402 -11.00 14.19 11.59
C ILE A 402 -12.47 14.22 11.15
N TYR A 403 -12.82 15.00 10.13
CA TYR A 403 -14.18 15.05 9.62
C TYR A 403 -14.70 13.70 9.11
N TRP A 404 -13.93 13.02 8.26
CA TRP A 404 -14.37 11.73 7.68
C TRP A 404 -14.39 10.61 8.72
N SER A 405 -13.53 10.68 9.73
CA SER A 405 -13.52 9.70 10.83
C SER A 405 -14.75 9.76 11.73
N VAL A 406 -15.45 10.91 11.82
CA VAL A 406 -16.72 11.00 12.55
C VAL A 406 -17.95 10.82 11.65
N LEU A 407 -17.93 11.36 10.43
CA LEU A 407 -19.09 11.32 9.55
C LEU A 407 -19.40 9.90 9.08
N THR A 408 -18.40 9.21 8.52
CA THR A 408 -18.60 7.92 7.85
C THR A 408 -19.13 6.85 8.81
N PRO A 409 -18.58 6.67 10.03
CA PRO A 409 -19.15 5.72 10.99
C PRO A 409 -20.58 6.10 11.42
N SER A 410 -20.88 7.40 11.55
CA SER A 410 -22.23 7.86 11.89
C SER A 410 -23.24 7.49 10.79
N GLN A 411 -22.89 7.71 9.52
CA GLN A 411 -23.71 7.27 8.39
C GLN A 411 -23.88 5.74 8.36
N ALA A 412 -22.82 4.99 8.65
CA ALA A 412 -22.87 3.53 8.70
C ALA A 412 -23.83 3.01 9.79
N LEU A 413 -23.89 3.65 10.96
CA LEU A 413 -24.86 3.29 12.01
C LEU A 413 -26.30 3.59 11.61
N ILE A 414 -26.53 4.68 10.87
CA ILE A 414 -27.84 5.00 10.29
C ILE A 414 -28.23 3.94 9.24
N MET A 415 -27.29 3.51 8.41
CA MET A 415 -27.47 2.40 7.46
C MET A 415 -27.79 1.09 8.15
N LEU A 416 -27.07 0.77 9.22
CA LEU A 416 -27.32 -0.41 10.04
C LEU A 416 -28.71 -0.39 10.68
N TYR A 417 -29.23 0.80 11.01
CA TYR A 417 -30.60 0.99 11.48
C TYR A 417 -31.66 0.86 10.37
N GLY A 418 -31.24 0.75 9.10
CA GLY A 418 -32.11 0.50 7.94
C GLY A 418 -32.50 1.73 7.15
N LEU A 419 -31.80 2.86 7.31
CA LEU A 419 -32.02 4.08 6.52
C LEU A 419 -30.92 4.28 5.47
N PRO A 420 -31.18 4.94 4.34
CA PRO A 420 -30.13 5.25 3.37
C PRO A 420 -29.08 6.21 3.99
N PRO A 421 -27.83 6.21 3.46
CA PRO A 421 -26.80 7.11 3.95
C PRO A 421 -27.21 8.59 3.75
N PRO A 422 -27.31 9.39 4.82
CA PRO A 422 -27.73 10.79 4.73
C PRO A 422 -26.58 11.73 4.32
N THR A 423 -26.91 12.94 3.88
CA THR A 423 -25.90 14.00 3.69
C THR A 423 -25.28 14.45 5.02
N THR A 424 -24.19 15.22 4.99
CA THR A 424 -23.50 15.73 6.21
C THR A 424 -24.44 16.39 7.22
N LYS A 425 -25.29 17.32 6.75
CA LYS A 425 -26.23 18.05 7.63
C LYS A 425 -27.29 17.11 8.20
N GLU A 426 -27.79 16.20 7.37
CA GLU A 426 -28.81 15.24 7.76
C GLU A 426 -28.25 14.17 8.72
N THR A 427 -26.97 13.80 8.61
CA THR A 427 -26.33 12.82 9.49
C THR A 427 -26.44 13.26 10.95
N TYR A 428 -26.09 14.51 11.26
CA TYR A 428 -26.26 15.06 12.61
C TYR A 428 -27.72 14.99 13.08
N VAL A 429 -28.66 15.45 12.25
CA VAL A 429 -30.09 15.48 12.60
C VAL A 429 -30.63 14.07 12.85
N GLN A 430 -30.29 13.12 11.99
CA GLN A 430 -30.73 11.72 12.09
C GLN A 430 -30.08 11.01 13.27
N MET A 431 -28.77 11.17 13.50
CA MET A 431 -28.08 10.60 14.66
C MET A 431 -28.74 11.04 15.97
N LYS A 432 -29.05 12.33 16.10
CA LYS A 432 -29.75 12.87 17.27
C LYS A 432 -31.16 12.29 17.40
N LYS A 433 -31.98 12.41 16.35
CA LYS A 433 -33.38 11.98 16.35
C LYS A 433 -33.52 10.48 16.66
N ILE A 434 -32.67 9.64 16.08
CA ILE A 434 -32.74 8.20 16.21
C ILE A 434 -32.11 7.76 17.52
N PHE A 435 -30.81 8.02 17.72
CA PHE A 435 -30.06 7.39 18.79
C PHE A 435 -30.10 8.14 20.13
N VAL A 436 -30.41 9.44 20.13
CA VAL A 436 -30.57 10.20 21.39
C VAL A 436 -32.04 10.30 21.78
N ASP A 437 -32.90 10.80 20.89
CA ASP A 437 -34.28 11.17 21.27
C ASP A 437 -35.21 9.95 21.31
N LYS A 438 -35.18 9.11 20.26
CA LYS A 438 -36.08 7.96 20.10
C LYS A 438 -35.59 6.71 20.84
N GLU A 439 -34.39 6.24 20.50
CA GLU A 439 -33.82 4.99 21.01
C GLU A 439 -33.11 5.17 22.36
N LYS A 440 -32.65 6.39 22.66
CA LYS A 440 -31.91 6.72 23.89
C LYS A 440 -30.67 5.83 24.13
N MET A 441 -30.00 5.46 23.04
CA MET A 441 -28.81 4.62 23.00
C MET A 441 -27.51 5.41 22.93
N LEU A 442 -27.56 6.72 22.70
CA LEU A 442 -26.40 7.60 22.60
C LEU A 442 -26.57 8.84 23.49
N GLU A 443 -25.50 9.24 24.16
CA GLU A 443 -25.48 10.36 25.07
C GLU A 443 -25.37 11.70 24.31
N PRO A 444 -26.05 12.78 24.75
CA PRO A 444 -26.05 14.06 24.03
C PRO A 444 -24.66 14.67 23.78
N LYS A 445 -23.66 14.38 24.61
CA LYS A 445 -22.29 14.90 24.45
C LYS A 445 -21.65 14.45 23.13
N TYR A 446 -21.95 13.23 22.67
CA TYR A 446 -21.37 12.67 21.45
C TYR A 446 -21.98 13.32 20.20
N ILE A 447 -23.25 13.70 20.25
CA ILE A 447 -23.88 14.49 19.17
C ILE A 447 -23.27 15.88 19.05
N LYS A 448 -22.84 16.51 20.16
CA LYS A 448 -22.15 17.80 20.10
C LYS A 448 -20.79 17.71 19.40
N ILE A 449 -20.06 16.61 19.59
CA ILE A 449 -18.79 16.35 18.88
C ILE A 449 -19.04 16.26 17.37
N LEU A 450 -20.04 15.49 16.97
CA LEU A 450 -20.45 15.36 15.57
C LEU A 450 -20.87 16.71 14.97
N GLU A 451 -21.69 17.48 15.69
CA GLU A 451 -22.16 18.82 15.26
C GLU A 451 -20.99 19.80 15.09
N GLU A 452 -20.08 19.84 16.06
CA GLU A 452 -18.92 20.72 16.04
C GLU A 452 -18.03 20.42 14.81
N ILE A 453 -17.69 19.17 14.58
CA ILE A 453 -16.80 18.80 13.47
C ILE A 453 -17.50 18.98 12.12
N THR A 454 -18.73 18.49 11.97
CA THR A 454 -19.40 18.45 10.67
C THR A 454 -20.07 19.78 10.27
N ILE A 455 -20.62 20.52 11.23
CA ILE A 455 -21.38 21.75 10.96
C ILE A 455 -20.52 22.97 11.20
N LYS A 456 -19.88 23.11 12.36
CA LYS A 456 -19.06 24.30 12.66
C LYS A 456 -17.79 24.31 11.81
N TYR A 457 -17.03 23.22 11.80
CA TYR A 457 -15.74 23.19 11.09
C TYR A 457 -15.88 22.87 9.60
N TYR A 458 -16.43 21.73 9.23
CA TYR A 458 -16.46 21.32 7.83
C TYR A 458 -17.35 22.22 6.94
N LYS A 459 -18.61 22.49 7.34
CA LYS A 459 -19.43 23.47 6.59
C LYS A 459 -18.90 24.90 6.71
N GLY A 460 -18.25 25.24 7.82
CA GLY A 460 -17.54 26.52 7.96
C GLY A 460 -16.41 26.67 6.93
N TYR A 461 -15.66 25.60 6.68
CA TYR A 461 -14.63 25.54 5.65
C TYR A 461 -15.20 25.59 4.24
N GLU A 462 -16.23 24.79 3.92
CA GLU A 462 -16.89 24.82 2.59
C GLU A 462 -17.46 26.21 2.23
N HIS A 463 -17.86 27.00 3.24
CA HIS A 463 -18.35 28.36 3.07
C HIS A 463 -17.26 29.44 3.27
N GLU A 464 -15.98 29.05 3.26
CA GLU A 464 -14.81 29.92 3.43
C GLU A 464 -14.79 30.76 4.73
N LYS A 465 -15.58 30.38 5.74
CA LYS A 465 -15.62 31.03 7.06
C LYS A 465 -14.47 30.58 7.96
N ILE A 466 -14.07 29.32 7.85
CA ILE A 466 -12.93 28.74 8.57
C ILE A 466 -11.76 28.62 7.61
N LYS A 467 -10.69 29.38 7.87
CA LYS A 467 -9.47 29.41 7.04
C LYS A 467 -8.25 28.88 7.77
N GLU A 468 -8.31 28.80 9.09
CA GLU A 468 -7.21 28.36 9.93
C GLU A 468 -7.76 27.65 11.18
N VAL A 469 -6.98 26.73 11.73
CA VAL A 469 -7.23 26.08 13.02
C VAL A 469 -5.93 26.04 13.82
N SER A 470 -6.01 26.27 15.13
CA SER A 470 -4.84 26.20 16.00
C SER A 470 -4.50 24.74 16.33
N GLY A 471 -3.22 24.45 16.61
CA GLY A 471 -2.82 23.09 17.02
C GLY A 471 -3.50 22.62 18.31
N ALA A 472 -3.72 23.52 19.27
CA ALA A 472 -4.43 23.20 20.52
C ALA A 472 -5.89 22.80 20.27
N GLU A 473 -6.56 23.51 19.35
CA GLU A 473 -7.93 23.17 18.97
C GLU A 473 -7.99 21.85 18.20
N LEU A 474 -7.02 21.59 17.32
CA LEU A 474 -6.91 20.33 16.59
C LEU A 474 -6.75 19.14 17.55
N ASP A 475 -5.87 19.26 18.55
CA ASP A 475 -5.65 18.23 19.58
C ASP A 475 -6.94 17.96 20.39
N ARG A 476 -7.69 19.01 20.74
CA ARG A 476 -8.99 18.87 21.42
C ARG A 476 -10.00 18.10 20.56
N LEU A 477 -10.10 18.44 19.28
CA LEU A 477 -11.02 17.78 18.35
C LEU A 477 -10.63 16.32 18.14
N LEU A 478 -9.33 16.02 18.03
CA LEU A 478 -8.84 14.65 17.87
C LEU A 478 -9.21 13.77 19.07
N LYS A 479 -9.00 14.26 20.30
CA LYS A 479 -9.42 13.55 21.53
C LYS A 479 -10.93 13.31 21.55
N GLY A 480 -11.73 14.31 21.18
CA GLY A 480 -13.18 14.16 21.06
C GLY A 480 -13.57 13.09 20.04
N THR A 481 -12.89 13.04 18.90
CA THR A 481 -13.08 12.02 17.86
C THR A 481 -12.76 10.61 18.36
N GLU A 482 -11.67 10.41 19.10
CA GLU A 482 -11.33 9.11 19.68
C GLU A 482 -12.40 8.61 20.66
N GLU A 483 -12.85 9.50 21.57
CA GLU A 483 -13.94 9.19 22.49
C GLU A 483 -15.24 8.85 21.74
N TYR A 484 -15.55 9.60 20.68
CA TYR A 484 -16.72 9.39 19.85
C TYR A 484 -16.69 8.03 19.13
N ILE A 485 -15.58 7.71 18.45
CA ILE A 485 -15.41 6.45 17.72
C ILE A 485 -15.54 5.24 18.65
N ASN A 486 -14.92 5.31 19.84
CA ASN A 486 -15.02 4.22 20.80
C ASN A 486 -16.46 4.01 21.25
N ARG A 487 -17.21 5.09 21.52
CA ARG A 487 -18.63 4.98 21.85
C ARG A 487 -19.48 4.45 20.71
N LEU A 488 -19.16 4.81 19.46
CA LEU A 488 -19.88 4.31 18.28
C LEU A 488 -19.72 2.80 18.08
N LYS A 489 -18.59 2.21 18.48
CA LYS A 489 -18.41 0.75 18.47
C LYS A 489 -19.40 0.07 19.43
N GLU A 490 -19.55 0.60 20.63
CA GLU A 490 -20.55 0.09 21.59
C GLU A 490 -21.98 0.28 21.09
N LEU A 491 -22.28 1.45 20.49
CA LEU A 491 -23.59 1.72 19.91
C LEU A 491 -23.90 0.74 18.76
N ARG A 492 -22.90 0.42 17.94
CA ARG A 492 -23.04 -0.58 16.87
C ARG A 492 -23.51 -1.93 17.41
N GLU A 493 -22.87 -2.44 18.45
CA GLU A 493 -23.25 -3.73 19.07
C GLU A 493 -24.69 -3.69 19.61
N GLN A 494 -25.10 -2.57 20.19
CA GLN A 494 -26.47 -2.36 20.68
C GLN A 494 -27.49 -2.40 19.52
N ILE A 495 -27.18 -1.76 18.40
CA ILE A 495 -28.05 -1.74 17.20
C ILE A 495 -28.12 -3.14 16.57
N GLU A 496 -26.99 -3.82 16.38
CA GLU A 496 -26.93 -5.18 15.80
C GLU A 496 -27.78 -6.15 16.62
N LYS A 497 -27.63 -6.12 17.95
CA LYS A 497 -28.41 -6.96 18.86
C LYS A 497 -29.92 -6.70 18.74
N LYS A 498 -30.34 -5.44 18.71
CA LYS A 498 -31.76 -5.07 18.58
C LYS A 498 -32.35 -5.45 17.21
N ALA A 499 -31.58 -5.28 16.13
CA ALA A 499 -31.98 -5.68 14.78
C ALA A 499 -32.15 -7.22 14.69
N GLN A 500 -31.24 -7.96 15.31
CA GLN A 500 -31.29 -9.42 15.38
C GLN A 500 -32.49 -9.92 16.19
N GLU A 501 -32.75 -9.34 17.36
CA GLU A 501 -33.94 -9.63 18.18
C GLU A 501 -35.23 -9.43 17.39
N LYS A 502 -35.36 -8.28 16.71
CA LYS A 502 -36.53 -7.97 15.89
C LYS A 502 -36.70 -8.96 14.73
N THR A 503 -35.61 -9.32 14.06
CA THR A 503 -35.66 -10.28 12.94
C THR A 503 -36.05 -11.67 13.40
N LEU A 504 -35.49 -12.16 14.51
CA LEU A 504 -35.85 -13.45 15.10
C LEU A 504 -37.32 -13.48 15.55
N GLU A 505 -37.82 -12.37 16.10
CA GLU A 505 -39.23 -12.25 16.48
C GLU A 505 -40.16 -12.33 15.27
N GLN A 506 -39.81 -11.66 14.16
CA GLN A 506 -40.57 -11.72 12.91
C GLN A 506 -40.57 -13.14 12.33
N ILE A 507 -39.39 -13.77 12.18
CA ILE A 507 -39.25 -15.14 11.66
C ILE A 507 -40.08 -16.13 12.48
N TYR A 508 -40.00 -16.03 13.82
CA TYR A 508 -40.80 -16.86 14.70
C TYR A 508 -42.30 -16.66 14.43
N ASN A 509 -42.76 -15.41 14.30
CA ASN A 509 -44.18 -15.13 14.08
C ASN A 509 -44.65 -15.70 12.72
N ASP A 510 -43.84 -15.59 11.68
CA ASP A 510 -44.14 -16.10 10.34
C ASP A 510 -44.22 -17.64 10.35
N VAL A 511 -43.24 -18.32 10.94
CA VAL A 511 -43.22 -19.78 11.09
C VAL A 511 -44.45 -20.26 11.87
N PHE A 512 -44.76 -19.65 13.02
CA PHE A 512 -45.89 -20.07 13.83
C PHE A 512 -47.24 -19.74 13.20
N SER A 513 -47.33 -18.70 12.37
CA SER A 513 -48.52 -18.40 11.56
C SER A 513 -48.79 -19.50 10.52
N LEU A 514 -47.74 -19.95 9.83
CA LEU A 514 -47.83 -21.05 8.88
C LEU A 514 -48.19 -22.38 9.57
N LEU A 515 -47.51 -22.71 10.67
CA LEU A 515 -47.79 -23.91 11.45
C LEU A 515 -49.22 -23.92 12.01
N LYS A 516 -49.73 -22.77 12.47
CA LYS A 516 -51.12 -22.62 12.90
C LYS A 516 -52.10 -22.91 11.77
N THR A 517 -51.83 -22.42 10.56
CA THR A 517 -52.66 -22.68 9.37
C THR A 517 -52.67 -24.17 9.00
N ILE A 518 -51.52 -24.84 9.11
CA ILE A 518 -51.38 -26.26 8.75
C ILE A 518 -52.03 -27.18 9.79
N THR A 519 -51.79 -26.93 11.08
CA THR A 519 -52.25 -27.78 12.19
C THR A 519 -53.67 -27.47 12.67
N GLY A 520 -54.18 -26.26 12.41
CA GLY A 520 -55.45 -25.77 12.96
C GLY A 520 -55.42 -25.46 14.46
N GLN A 521 -54.26 -25.58 15.12
CA GLN A 521 -54.10 -25.38 16.56
C GLN A 521 -53.74 -23.93 16.90
N LYS A 522 -54.17 -23.45 18.07
CA LYS A 522 -53.97 -22.04 18.47
C LYS A 522 -52.79 -21.80 19.42
N SER A 523 -52.51 -22.72 20.35
CA SER A 523 -51.43 -22.53 21.33
C SER A 523 -50.11 -23.11 20.83
N GLN A 524 -48.98 -22.48 21.21
CA GLN A 524 -47.64 -22.93 20.81
C GLN A 524 -47.43 -24.43 21.11
N SER A 525 -47.77 -24.86 22.33
CA SER A 525 -47.60 -26.25 22.75
C SER A 525 -48.49 -27.22 21.96
N ALA A 526 -49.74 -26.83 21.68
CA ALA A 526 -50.65 -27.67 20.88
C ALA A 526 -50.21 -27.75 19.42
N ILE A 527 -49.71 -26.66 18.84
CA ILE A 527 -49.14 -26.62 17.49
C ILE A 527 -47.98 -27.60 17.39
N ILE A 528 -47.03 -27.56 18.33
CA ILE A 528 -45.84 -28.45 18.31
C ILE A 528 -46.26 -29.92 18.44
N LEU A 529 -47.13 -30.25 19.40
CA LEU A 529 -47.61 -31.62 19.62
C LEU A 529 -48.37 -32.17 18.40
N SER A 530 -49.27 -31.38 17.81
CA SER A 530 -50.01 -31.79 16.61
C SER A 530 -49.08 -31.89 15.40
N PHE A 531 -48.12 -30.96 15.23
CA PHE A 531 -47.16 -31.04 14.13
C PHE A 531 -46.29 -32.30 14.22
N GLU A 532 -45.79 -32.63 15.40
CA GLU A 532 -44.98 -33.84 15.63
C GLU A 532 -45.81 -35.11 15.35
N LYS A 533 -47.02 -35.20 15.91
CA LYS A 533 -47.88 -36.40 15.79
C LYS A 533 -48.48 -36.59 14.39
N ASP A 534 -49.06 -35.53 13.82
CA ASP A 534 -49.94 -35.65 12.65
C ASP A 534 -49.23 -35.40 11.30
N PHE A 535 -48.00 -34.88 11.37
CA PHE A 535 -47.21 -34.49 10.19
C PHE A 535 -45.81 -35.11 10.17
N VAL A 536 -45.10 -35.18 11.30
CA VAL A 536 -43.75 -35.77 11.36
C VAL A 536 -43.83 -37.30 11.47
N THR A 537 -44.61 -37.83 12.41
CA THR A 537 -44.79 -39.30 12.55
C THR A 537 -45.44 -39.91 11.30
N SER A 538 -46.31 -39.15 10.61
CA SER A 538 -46.92 -39.59 9.34
C SER A 538 -45.99 -39.47 8.12
N GLY A 539 -44.73 -39.06 8.29
CA GLY A 539 -43.74 -38.94 7.22
C GLY A 539 -43.93 -37.76 6.25
N LYS A 540 -44.81 -36.80 6.57
CA LYS A 540 -45.02 -35.60 5.72
C LYS A 540 -43.92 -34.56 5.92
N PHE A 541 -43.31 -34.55 7.09
CA PHE A 541 -42.14 -33.75 7.42
C PHE A 541 -41.12 -34.62 8.17
N THR A 542 -39.84 -34.22 8.14
CA THR A 542 -38.75 -34.95 8.79
C THR A 542 -38.50 -34.48 10.23
N GLN A 543 -37.81 -35.30 11.03
CA GLN A 543 -37.34 -34.92 12.37
C GLN A 543 -36.42 -33.69 12.37
N GLN A 544 -35.78 -33.37 11.24
CA GLN A 544 -34.98 -32.14 11.10
C GLN A 544 -35.85 -30.88 11.23
N HIS A 545 -37.06 -30.88 10.69
CA HIS A 545 -38.00 -29.76 10.84
C HIS A 545 -38.37 -29.52 12.30
N MET A 546 -38.53 -30.59 13.09
CA MET A 546 -38.76 -30.49 14.54
C MET A 546 -37.57 -29.89 15.28
N ARG A 547 -36.34 -30.25 14.89
CA ARG A 547 -35.12 -29.66 15.45
C ARG A 547 -35.08 -28.15 15.17
N ILE A 548 -35.33 -27.75 13.93
CA ILE A 548 -35.39 -26.34 13.51
C ILE A 548 -36.43 -25.55 14.34
N ILE A 549 -37.64 -26.09 14.53
CA ILE A 549 -38.69 -25.43 15.33
C ILE A 549 -38.22 -25.25 16.79
N ARG A 550 -37.67 -26.30 17.41
CA ARG A 550 -37.18 -26.25 18.79
C ARG A 550 -36.01 -25.27 18.94
N GLU A 551 -35.09 -25.26 17.99
CA GLU A 551 -33.94 -24.36 17.95
C GLU A 551 -34.37 -22.90 17.78
N LEU A 552 -35.35 -22.61 16.92
CA LEU A 552 -35.90 -21.27 16.74
C LEU A 552 -36.56 -20.76 18.03
N ILE A 553 -37.32 -21.59 18.74
CA ILE A 553 -37.94 -21.25 20.03
C ILE A 553 -36.85 -20.95 21.08
N ALA A 554 -35.87 -21.84 21.20
CA ALA A 554 -34.77 -21.69 22.16
C ALA A 554 -33.97 -20.42 21.88
N THR A 555 -33.60 -20.19 20.62
CA THR A 555 -32.83 -19.02 20.19
C THR A 555 -33.62 -17.72 20.40
N LYS A 556 -34.93 -17.68 20.12
CA LYS A 556 -35.76 -16.51 20.45
C LYS A 556 -35.79 -16.23 21.96
N ALA A 557 -35.94 -17.27 22.79
CA ALA A 557 -35.99 -17.11 24.24
C ALA A 557 -34.66 -16.65 24.83
N GLU A 558 -33.54 -17.16 24.32
CA GLU A 558 -32.20 -16.71 24.69
C GLU A 558 -31.90 -15.29 24.20
N SER A 559 -32.42 -14.90 23.03
CA SER A 559 -32.23 -13.56 22.45
C SER A 559 -32.84 -12.50 23.37
N LYS A 560 -34.04 -12.74 23.91
CA LYS A 560 -34.67 -11.86 24.92
C LYS A 560 -33.86 -11.73 26.22
N LYS A 561 -32.98 -12.69 26.50
CA LYS A 561 -32.06 -12.67 27.65
C LYS A 561 -30.66 -12.14 27.29
N GLY A 562 -30.44 -11.73 26.04
CA GLY A 562 -29.17 -11.22 25.54
C GLY A 562 -28.05 -12.25 25.43
N LYS A 563 -28.36 -13.55 25.33
CA LYS A 563 -27.37 -14.65 25.38
C LYS A 563 -27.07 -15.31 24.03
N VAL A 564 -27.57 -14.78 22.92
CA VAL A 564 -27.45 -15.42 21.60
C VAL A 564 -26.24 -14.90 20.84
N SER A 565 -25.37 -15.81 20.39
CA SER A 565 -24.26 -15.48 19.50
C SER A 565 -24.75 -15.22 18.07
N LEU A 566 -23.99 -14.44 17.29
CA LEU A 566 -24.26 -14.17 15.88
C LEU A 566 -24.43 -15.47 15.07
N HIS A 567 -23.54 -16.45 15.28
CA HIS A 567 -23.59 -17.75 14.62
C HIS A 567 -24.91 -18.49 14.88
N LYS A 568 -25.32 -18.55 16.15
CA LYS A 568 -26.54 -19.27 16.55
C LYS A 568 -27.81 -18.62 15.98
N ALA A 569 -27.86 -17.30 15.89
CA ALA A 569 -28.98 -16.63 15.25
C ALA A 569 -29.01 -16.80 13.73
N ASP A 570 -27.85 -16.85 13.07
CA ASP A 570 -27.77 -17.11 11.64
C ASP A 570 -28.18 -18.55 11.30
N GLU A 571 -27.78 -19.54 12.11
CA GLU A 571 -28.25 -20.92 11.99
C GLU A 571 -29.77 -21.02 12.16
N ALA A 572 -30.32 -20.39 13.20
CA ALA A 572 -31.77 -20.35 13.41
C ALA A 572 -32.50 -19.68 12.23
N ARG A 573 -31.95 -18.62 11.64
CA ARG A 573 -32.51 -17.96 10.45
C ARG A 573 -32.48 -18.88 9.22
N LYS A 574 -31.35 -19.53 8.94
CA LYS A 574 -31.20 -20.47 7.82
C LYS A 574 -32.14 -21.66 7.95
N GLY A 575 -32.20 -22.26 9.13
CA GLY A 575 -33.13 -23.34 9.45
C GLY A 575 -34.57 -22.89 9.25
N ALA A 576 -34.95 -21.73 9.78
CA ALA A 576 -36.30 -21.20 9.62
C ALA A 576 -36.66 -20.91 8.16
N ALA A 577 -35.73 -20.43 7.33
CA ALA A 577 -35.97 -20.21 5.89
C ALA A 577 -36.30 -21.51 5.16
N ILE A 578 -35.56 -22.60 5.45
CA ILE A 578 -35.84 -23.94 4.91
C ILE A 578 -37.25 -24.38 5.33
N LEU A 579 -37.54 -24.29 6.64
CA LEU A 579 -38.84 -24.67 7.18
C LEU A 579 -39.99 -23.85 6.57
N VAL A 580 -39.83 -22.54 6.40
CA VAL A 580 -40.85 -21.68 5.79
C VAL A 580 -41.16 -22.14 4.37
N ASN A 581 -40.13 -22.42 3.56
CA ASN A 581 -40.32 -22.90 2.19
C ASN A 581 -41.09 -24.23 2.16
N ASP A 582 -40.69 -25.19 3.00
CA ASP A 582 -41.32 -26.51 3.07
C ASP A 582 -42.77 -26.44 3.59
N LEU A 583 -43.05 -25.57 4.55
CA LEU A 583 -44.40 -25.33 5.06
C LEU A 583 -45.29 -24.67 3.99
N ILE A 584 -44.77 -23.69 3.24
CA ILE A 584 -45.49 -23.05 2.14
C ILE A 584 -45.78 -24.09 1.05
N GLU A 585 -44.79 -24.86 0.63
CA GLU A 585 -44.93 -25.89 -0.39
C GLU A 585 -45.97 -26.95 0.03
N PHE A 586 -45.90 -27.42 1.27
CA PHE A 586 -46.87 -28.36 1.80
C PHE A 586 -48.30 -27.78 1.81
N SER A 587 -48.46 -26.53 2.25
CA SER A 587 -49.76 -25.85 2.26
C SER A 587 -50.33 -25.74 0.84
N GLN A 588 -49.50 -25.36 -0.13
CA GLN A 588 -49.89 -25.26 -1.54
C GLN A 588 -50.25 -26.63 -2.13
N ARG A 589 -49.46 -27.67 -1.89
CA ARG A 589 -49.77 -29.05 -2.32
C ARG A 589 -51.08 -29.56 -1.72
N LYS A 590 -51.33 -29.28 -0.43
CA LYS A 590 -52.59 -29.62 0.24
C LYS A 590 -53.78 -28.94 -0.43
N ASP A 591 -53.63 -27.67 -0.80
CA ASP A 591 -54.65 -26.91 -1.51
C ASP A 591 -54.88 -27.44 -2.94
N LEU A 592 -53.82 -27.81 -3.67
CA LEU A 592 -53.91 -28.39 -5.02
C LEU A 592 -54.60 -29.77 -5.00
N VAL A 593 -54.28 -30.63 -4.03
CA VAL A 593 -54.95 -31.93 -3.88
C VAL A 593 -56.43 -31.76 -3.60
N ALA A 594 -56.83 -30.74 -2.84
CA ALA A 594 -58.24 -30.43 -2.62
C ALA A 594 -58.94 -29.97 -3.92
N LEU A 595 -58.23 -29.27 -4.80
CA LEU A 595 -58.72 -28.80 -6.10
C LEU A 595 -58.87 -29.95 -7.12
N GLU A 596 -57.88 -30.83 -7.22
CA GLU A 596 -57.89 -31.96 -8.17
C GLU A 596 -58.91 -33.05 -7.80
N LYS A 597 -59.20 -33.26 -6.51
CA LYS A 597 -60.14 -34.29 -6.04
C LYS A 597 -61.55 -34.19 -6.62
N GLY A 598 -61.95 -33.01 -7.09
CA GLY A 598 -63.28 -32.80 -7.70
C GLY A 598 -63.25 -32.52 -9.18
N ARG A 599 -62.10 -32.66 -9.83
CA ARG A 599 -61.96 -32.39 -11.25
C ARG A 599 -62.16 -33.67 -12.06
N MET A 600 -62.95 -33.60 -13.12
CA MET A 600 -63.13 -34.66 -14.11
C MET A 600 -63.03 -34.05 -15.49
N ARG A 601 -62.39 -34.73 -16.43
CA ARG A 601 -62.43 -34.31 -17.83
C ARG A 601 -63.52 -35.09 -18.55
N ILE A 602 -64.33 -34.41 -19.33
CA ILE A 602 -65.32 -35.02 -20.21
C ILE A 602 -64.98 -34.71 -21.66
N LYS A 603 -65.29 -35.66 -22.54
CA LYS A 603 -65.10 -35.54 -23.99
C LYS A 603 -66.41 -35.87 -24.70
N HIS A 604 -66.91 -34.93 -25.51
CA HIS A 604 -68.07 -35.14 -26.36
C HIS A 604 -67.69 -34.80 -27.81
N GLY A 605 -67.76 -35.79 -28.70
CA GLY A 605 -67.22 -35.66 -30.06
C GLY A 605 -65.71 -35.34 -30.08
N HIS A 606 -65.34 -34.18 -30.65
CA HIS A 606 -63.95 -33.69 -30.72
C HIS A 606 -63.61 -32.64 -29.65
N GLU A 607 -64.58 -32.22 -28.84
CA GLU A 607 -64.41 -31.17 -27.83
C GLU A 607 -64.18 -31.76 -26.43
N ALA A 608 -63.38 -31.06 -25.63
CA ALA A 608 -63.06 -31.43 -24.26
C ALA A 608 -63.54 -30.35 -23.30
N ALA A 609 -64.22 -30.75 -22.24
CA ALA A 609 -64.66 -29.87 -21.17
C ALA A 609 -64.20 -30.41 -19.81
N GLU A 610 -64.08 -29.53 -18.83
CA GLU A 610 -63.70 -29.91 -17.47
C GLU A 610 -64.86 -29.70 -16.51
N LEU A 611 -65.16 -30.71 -15.71
CA LEU A 611 -66.07 -30.62 -14.58
C LEU A 611 -65.27 -30.41 -13.31
N LEU A 612 -65.70 -29.48 -12.47
CA LEU A 612 -65.18 -29.28 -11.13
C LEU A 612 -66.35 -29.33 -10.15
N THR A 613 -66.34 -30.30 -9.25
CA THR A 613 -67.30 -30.37 -8.14
C THR A 613 -66.64 -29.88 -6.87
N ALA A 614 -67.26 -28.90 -6.20
CA ALA A 614 -66.81 -28.35 -4.92
C ALA A 614 -68.03 -27.85 -4.12
N ASP A 615 -68.05 -28.14 -2.82
CA ASP A 615 -69.11 -27.72 -1.88
C ASP A 615 -70.52 -28.13 -2.32
N GLY A 616 -70.63 -29.33 -2.91
CA GLY A 616 -71.90 -29.85 -3.44
C GLY A 616 -72.41 -29.17 -4.71
N LYS A 617 -71.63 -28.26 -5.30
CA LYS A 617 -71.91 -27.61 -6.60
C LYS A 617 -70.98 -28.17 -7.66
N THR A 618 -71.50 -28.37 -8.87
CA THR A 618 -70.69 -28.78 -10.03
C THR A 618 -70.64 -27.66 -11.06
N PHE A 619 -69.43 -27.36 -11.50
CA PHE A 619 -69.13 -26.36 -12.51
C PHE A 619 -68.56 -27.06 -13.75
N LEU A 620 -68.97 -26.60 -14.93
CA LEU A 620 -68.51 -27.04 -16.24
C LEU A 620 -67.69 -25.91 -16.87
N PHE A 621 -66.51 -26.26 -17.37
CA PHE A 621 -65.57 -25.37 -18.05
C PHE A 621 -65.43 -25.81 -19.51
N GLU A 622 -65.82 -24.93 -20.42
CA GLU A 622 -65.67 -25.10 -21.87
C GLU A 622 -64.87 -23.91 -22.41
N GLY A 623 -63.54 -24.06 -22.46
CA GLY A 623 -62.64 -22.93 -22.74
C GLY A 623 -62.76 -21.84 -21.66
N GLU A 624 -63.13 -20.62 -22.07
CA GLU A 624 -63.32 -19.48 -21.15
C GLU A 624 -64.72 -19.40 -20.53
N LYS A 625 -65.66 -20.26 -20.95
CA LYS A 625 -67.03 -20.27 -20.43
C LYS A 625 -67.14 -21.14 -19.19
N ILE A 626 -67.77 -20.59 -18.15
CA ILE A 626 -68.03 -21.27 -16.89
C ILE A 626 -69.54 -21.39 -16.72
N ARG A 627 -70.04 -22.62 -16.65
CA ARG A 627 -71.44 -22.93 -16.37
C ARG A 627 -71.53 -23.70 -15.06
N LYS A 628 -72.59 -23.49 -14.28
CA LYS A 628 -72.92 -24.32 -13.11
C LYS A 628 -74.07 -25.25 -13.45
N ILE A 629 -74.04 -26.45 -12.87
CA ILE A 629 -75.02 -27.50 -13.08
C ILE A 629 -75.90 -27.57 -11.83
N THR A 630 -77.15 -27.13 -11.96
CA THR A 630 -78.19 -27.25 -10.92
C THR A 630 -79.25 -28.24 -11.39
N ASP A 631 -80.46 -27.77 -11.71
CA ASP A 631 -81.48 -28.53 -12.46
C ASP A 631 -81.35 -28.33 -13.99
N LYS A 632 -80.55 -27.34 -14.40
CA LYS A 632 -80.17 -27.02 -15.79
C LYS A 632 -78.76 -26.39 -15.83
N LEU A 633 -78.21 -26.18 -17.02
CA LEU A 633 -76.95 -25.43 -17.21
C LEU A 633 -77.20 -23.92 -17.11
N GLU A 634 -76.55 -23.28 -16.15
CA GLU A 634 -76.64 -21.83 -15.92
C GLU A 634 -75.25 -21.18 -16.01
N ASN A 635 -75.17 -19.92 -16.44
CA ASN A 635 -73.90 -19.19 -16.41
C ASN A 635 -73.41 -19.03 -14.97
N SER A 636 -72.10 -19.19 -14.77
CA SER A 636 -71.42 -18.97 -13.50
C SER A 636 -70.14 -18.16 -13.70
N SER A 637 -69.41 -17.90 -12.63
CA SER A 637 -68.21 -17.07 -12.64
C SER A 637 -67.08 -17.70 -11.83
N MET A 638 -65.84 -17.31 -12.12
CA MET A 638 -64.67 -17.73 -11.32
C MET A 638 -64.79 -17.36 -9.83
N LYS A 639 -65.57 -16.31 -9.51
CA LYS A 639 -65.81 -15.94 -8.11
C LYS A 639 -66.62 -17.00 -7.37
N GLU A 640 -67.71 -17.49 -7.99
CA GLU A 640 -68.53 -18.57 -7.41
C GLU A 640 -67.74 -19.88 -7.27
N VAL A 641 -66.89 -20.20 -8.24
CA VAL A 641 -65.99 -21.35 -8.20
C VAL A 641 -65.01 -21.24 -7.02
N THR A 642 -64.42 -20.06 -6.83
CA THR A 642 -63.42 -19.82 -5.77
C THR A 642 -64.05 -19.93 -4.38
N GLU A 643 -65.26 -19.40 -4.20
CA GLU A 643 -66.03 -19.52 -2.94
C GLU A 643 -66.38 -20.99 -2.64
N ALA A 644 -66.82 -21.75 -3.64
CA ALA A 644 -67.11 -23.18 -3.49
C ALA A 644 -65.86 -24.01 -3.14
N LEU A 645 -64.73 -23.73 -3.78
CA LEU A 645 -63.45 -24.38 -3.46
C LEU A 645 -62.99 -24.05 -2.03
N ALA A 646 -63.12 -22.80 -1.59
CA ALA A 646 -62.76 -22.39 -0.23
C ALA A 646 -63.59 -23.13 0.83
N ASN A 647 -64.88 -23.33 0.59
CA ASN A 647 -65.75 -24.11 1.49
C ASN A 647 -65.44 -25.60 1.45
N GLN A 648 -65.16 -26.18 0.28
CA GLN A 648 -64.84 -27.60 0.11
C GLN A 648 -63.56 -28.00 0.85
N LYS A 649 -62.57 -27.10 1.01
CA LYS A 649 -61.34 -27.35 1.80
C LYS A 649 -61.62 -27.81 3.24
N THR A 650 -62.80 -27.52 3.78
CA THR A 650 -63.21 -27.92 5.14
C THR A 650 -63.93 -29.28 5.21
N LYS A 651 -64.32 -29.86 4.07
CA LYS A 651 -65.07 -31.13 3.97
C LYS A 651 -64.15 -32.29 3.57
N LYS A 652 -64.35 -33.47 4.17
CA LYS A 652 -63.51 -34.67 3.94
C LYS A 652 -63.90 -35.48 2.70
N SER A 653 -65.18 -35.50 2.34
CA SER A 653 -65.72 -36.20 1.18
C SER A 653 -66.13 -35.21 0.10
N LEU A 654 -66.03 -35.66 -1.14
CA LEU A 654 -66.65 -35.03 -2.28
C LEU A 654 -67.75 -35.96 -2.77
N GLU A 655 -68.95 -35.42 -2.92
CA GLU A 655 -70.11 -36.15 -3.42
C GLU A 655 -70.55 -35.48 -4.72
N ILE A 656 -70.70 -36.28 -5.77
CA ILE A 656 -71.22 -35.82 -7.07
C ILE A 656 -72.62 -36.40 -7.21
N ASN A 657 -73.61 -35.52 -7.41
CA ASN A 657 -74.99 -35.94 -7.59
C ASN A 657 -75.13 -36.61 -8.98
N PRO A 658 -75.67 -37.84 -9.08
CA PRO A 658 -75.85 -38.53 -10.36
C PRO A 658 -76.66 -37.73 -11.39
N LYS A 659 -77.57 -36.85 -10.94
CA LYS A 659 -78.33 -35.95 -11.83
C LYS A 659 -77.44 -35.07 -12.71
N VAL A 660 -76.22 -34.73 -12.25
CA VAL A 660 -75.25 -33.96 -13.02
C VAL A 660 -74.94 -34.64 -14.36
N PHE A 661 -74.73 -35.96 -14.34
CA PHE A 661 -74.42 -36.72 -15.56
C PHE A 661 -75.63 -36.85 -16.49
N ASN A 662 -76.85 -36.89 -15.95
CA ASN A 662 -78.06 -36.90 -16.76
C ASN A 662 -78.24 -35.57 -17.50
N ILE A 663 -78.03 -34.44 -16.82
CA ILE A 663 -78.11 -33.09 -17.43
C ILE A 663 -77.03 -32.94 -18.51
N LEU A 664 -75.82 -33.43 -18.27
CA LEU A 664 -74.75 -33.44 -19.28
C LEU A 664 -75.10 -34.31 -20.49
N LYS A 665 -75.79 -35.44 -20.28
CA LYS A 665 -76.22 -36.34 -21.36
C LYS A 665 -77.35 -35.73 -22.19
N GLU A 666 -78.25 -34.97 -21.58
CA GLU A 666 -79.30 -34.22 -22.28
C GLU A 666 -78.72 -33.08 -23.13
N GLU A 667 -77.70 -32.37 -22.62
CA GLU A 667 -77.08 -31.25 -23.33
C GLU A 667 -76.12 -31.70 -24.44
N PHE A 668 -75.24 -32.66 -24.16
CA PHE A 668 -74.13 -33.04 -25.05
C PHE A 668 -74.31 -34.37 -25.78
N GLY A 669 -75.37 -35.14 -25.47
CA GLY A 669 -75.53 -36.50 -25.97
C GLY A 669 -74.61 -37.50 -25.25
N GLU A 670 -74.14 -38.53 -25.95
CA GLU A 670 -73.17 -39.47 -25.37
C GLU A 670 -71.81 -38.77 -25.19
N PHE A 671 -71.24 -38.90 -24.00
CA PHE A 671 -69.93 -38.35 -23.65
C PHE A 671 -69.08 -39.39 -22.91
N GLU A 672 -67.77 -39.23 -23.01
CA GLU A 672 -66.80 -40.07 -22.30
C GLU A 672 -66.23 -39.30 -21.11
N ILE A 673 -66.11 -39.97 -19.95
CA ILE A 673 -65.33 -39.44 -18.82
C ILE A 673 -63.89 -39.91 -18.99
N VAL A 674 -62.97 -38.96 -19.06
CA VAL A 674 -61.54 -39.19 -19.16
C VAL A 674 -60.94 -38.95 -17.78
N LEU A 675 -60.52 -40.04 -17.14
CA LEU A 675 -59.87 -40.04 -15.82
C LEU A 675 -58.35 -39.95 -15.93
#